data_AF-A0A8H5U1T9-F1
#
_entry.id   AF-A0A8H5U1T9-F1
#
_cell.length_a   1.000
_cell.length_b   1.000
_cell.length_c   1.000
_cell.angle_alpha   90.00
_cell.angle_beta   90.00
_cell.angle_gamma   90.00
#
_symmetry.space_group_name_H-M   'P 1'
#
loop_
_entity.id
_entity.type
_entity.pdbx_description
1 polymer ?
#
loop_
_entity_poly.entity_id
_entity_poly.type
_entity_poly.pdbx_seq_one_letter_code
_entity_poly.pdbx_strand_id
1 'polypeptide(L)'
;MASYLITGASRGLGFGFLKELSKYANNTIIELVRNKAATDDKIARDLGPSSNVHILEADITDYNSLKASVDAVSKITGGSLDYVIANAGLIPLWSAWGSVEELVNVIGNSHLFSLFTPLVLNGQAKKVVAISSGMSDIEFIRQFEIEPAAPYAISKAGISVMTAKFAANYAKDGVLFMSICPGSVDSGFEGEMTEAQTQKAVQLANKFVNYASNHMGPSSPEDSAKAVLSVMHEASLENGSSGAFVSRFGNRQWMSYEITVLGATGWTATICAHHIAKTFPTNLQWCIAGRSVTKLQALRQSLRDISPDRLEPTIYVIPQLDSYGLDPIISDTDVIINGIGPYHQYGTPVVESCARNGTHYVDFCTETQWISDIIRDYDIKAKESGAIIIPAISGSSAPSDLVAWLVACYLRDHGLPVASEVICSGKLTMHGMQGGSLHTVLGVAATYGIWGWLSTDISILSPETKSSVKPRKGLFGHRYDRHLGHLATSFVAWGNESVVQRSAALNGKTYGDDFVFMEYIPAASLTSAVFIHIVTKLGIILLAISWFRCLVVRNSLAPGTGPDRAESRQMESAEWKAIGYVKGSAEALAFARFRYSGALVDMVAILAVESAAAIKEMVVADSGSRITGLSTPSALGSTFVNRLRATHFDIDVHGLADC
;
A
#
# COMPACT_ATOMS: atom_id res chain seq x y z
N MET A 1 29.87 -22.00 1.79
CA MET A 1 30.15 -20.70 2.41
C MET A 1 30.21 -19.70 1.28
N ALA A 2 29.40 -18.64 1.32
CA ALA A 2 29.38 -17.67 0.24
C ALA A 2 30.42 -16.58 0.53
N SER A 3 31.20 -16.23 -0.48
CA SER A 3 32.24 -15.21 -0.40
C SER A 3 31.81 -13.92 -1.11
N TYR A 4 31.87 -12.80 -0.41
CA TYR A 4 31.42 -11.49 -0.90
C TYR A 4 32.58 -10.51 -0.90
N LEU A 5 32.86 -9.88 -2.04
CA LEU A 5 33.75 -8.73 -2.14
C LEU A 5 32.92 -7.45 -2.30
N ILE A 6 33.09 -6.48 -1.41
CA ILE A 6 32.36 -5.21 -1.42
C ILE A 6 33.35 -4.07 -1.53
N THR A 7 33.14 -3.15 -2.48
CA THR A 7 33.95 -1.93 -2.57
C THR A 7 33.26 -0.75 -1.89
N GLY A 8 34.01 0.04 -1.11
CA GLY A 8 33.52 1.30 -0.55
C GLY A 8 32.54 1.13 0.62
N ALA A 9 32.85 0.24 1.55
CA ALA A 9 31.98 -0.11 2.68
C ALA A 9 32.20 0.70 3.97
N SER A 10 33.04 1.72 3.95
CA SER A 10 33.29 2.55 5.15
C SER A 10 32.08 3.42 5.58
N ARG A 11 31.10 3.66 4.68
CA ARG A 11 29.90 4.46 4.94
C ARG A 11 28.75 4.13 3.99
N GLY A 12 27.58 4.69 4.28
CA GLY A 12 26.39 4.61 3.42
C GLY A 12 26.03 3.19 3.03
N LEU A 13 25.58 3.01 1.79
CA LEU A 13 25.09 1.73 1.25
C LEU A 13 26.09 0.57 1.39
N GLY A 14 27.39 0.85 1.23
CA GLY A 14 28.43 -0.18 1.38
C GLY A 14 28.48 -0.77 2.79
N PHE A 15 28.35 0.09 3.82
CA PHE A 15 28.25 -0.35 5.21
C PHE A 15 26.92 -1.06 5.50
N GLY A 16 25.85 -0.67 4.82
CA GLY A 16 24.57 -1.38 4.84
C GLY A 16 24.70 -2.84 4.38
N PHE A 17 25.42 -3.09 3.28
CA PHE A 17 25.70 -4.46 2.81
C PHE A 17 26.49 -5.26 3.84
N LEU A 18 27.52 -4.66 4.44
CA LEU A 18 28.32 -5.30 5.49
C LEU A 18 27.43 -5.80 6.63
N LYS A 19 26.59 -4.90 7.16
CA LYS A 19 25.73 -5.16 8.31
C LYS A 19 24.66 -6.22 8.02
N GLU A 20 24.11 -6.26 6.80
CA GLU A 20 23.16 -7.30 6.42
C GLU A 20 23.84 -8.66 6.22
N LEU A 21 24.99 -8.69 5.54
CA LEU A 21 25.68 -9.95 5.22
C LEU A 21 26.37 -10.56 6.45
N SER A 22 26.87 -9.74 7.38
CA SER A 22 27.59 -10.19 8.59
C SER A 22 26.71 -10.93 9.58
N LYS A 23 25.38 -10.75 9.51
CA LYS A 23 24.40 -11.53 10.28
C LYS A 23 24.51 -13.05 10.04
N TYR A 24 25.09 -13.46 8.92
CA TYR A 24 25.26 -14.85 8.54
C TYR A 24 26.72 -15.28 8.73
N ALA A 25 26.99 -15.98 9.83
CA ALA A 25 28.36 -16.39 10.20
C ALA A 25 29.08 -17.27 9.16
N ASN A 26 28.34 -17.92 8.25
CA ASN A 26 28.88 -18.76 7.17
C ASN A 26 29.33 -17.97 5.94
N ASN A 27 29.11 -16.66 5.90
CA ASN A 27 29.57 -15.79 4.83
C ASN A 27 30.99 -15.33 5.10
N THR A 28 31.85 -15.33 4.09
CA THR A 28 33.14 -14.64 4.15
C THR A 28 32.99 -13.28 3.46
N ILE A 29 33.12 -12.19 4.21
CA ILE A 29 32.89 -10.84 3.68
C ILE A 29 34.23 -10.13 3.63
N ILE A 30 34.61 -9.65 2.44
CA ILE A 30 35.84 -8.92 2.21
C ILE A 30 35.51 -7.52 1.71
N GLU A 31 36.08 -6.51 2.36
CA GLU A 31 35.85 -5.12 2.02
C GLU A 31 37.11 -4.45 1.50
N LEU A 32 36.98 -3.74 0.39
CA LEU A 32 38.01 -2.86 -0.13
C LEU A 32 37.70 -1.42 0.28
N VAL A 33 38.58 -0.83 1.11
CA VAL A 33 38.44 0.53 1.62
C VAL A 33 39.74 1.31 1.48
N ARG A 34 39.64 2.64 1.36
CA ARG A 34 40.82 3.52 1.27
C ARG A 34 41.50 3.77 2.61
N ASN A 35 40.73 3.79 3.70
CA ASN A 35 41.23 4.00 5.05
C ASN A 35 40.84 2.81 5.92
N LYS A 36 41.75 1.84 6.02
CA LYS A 36 41.52 0.61 6.78
C LYS A 36 41.32 0.91 8.26
N ALA A 37 42.21 1.71 8.86
CA ALA A 37 42.18 1.99 10.31
C ALA A 37 40.85 2.60 10.76
N ALA A 38 40.36 3.64 10.06
CA ALA A 38 39.08 4.27 10.39
C ALA A 38 37.88 3.32 10.20
N THR A 39 37.97 2.40 9.23
CA THR A 39 36.92 1.41 8.98
C THR A 39 36.92 0.33 10.06
N ASP A 40 38.10 -0.18 10.45
CA ASP A 40 38.25 -1.14 11.55
C ASP A 40 37.64 -0.57 12.85
N ASP A 41 37.95 0.68 13.20
CA ASP A 41 37.42 1.35 14.40
C ASP A 41 35.89 1.50 14.37
N LYS A 42 35.30 1.71 13.18
CA LYS A 42 33.85 1.79 13.03
C LYS A 42 33.19 0.41 13.17
N ILE A 43 33.75 -0.62 12.53
CA ILE A 43 33.25 -1.99 12.63
C ILE A 43 33.32 -2.49 14.06
N ALA A 44 34.43 -2.25 14.75
CA ALA A 44 34.59 -2.63 16.16
C ALA A 44 33.53 -1.98 17.06
N ARG A 45 33.13 -0.73 16.77
CA ARG A 45 32.07 -0.02 17.50
C ARG A 45 30.65 -0.49 17.16
N ASP A 46 30.35 -0.66 15.86
CA ASP A 46 28.96 -0.79 15.39
C ASP A 46 28.52 -2.26 15.20
N LEU A 47 29.46 -3.16 14.90
CA LEU A 47 29.19 -4.59 14.63
C LEU A 47 29.81 -5.52 15.68
N GLY A 48 30.83 -5.06 16.40
CA GLY A 48 31.61 -5.87 17.34
C GLY A 48 32.55 -6.86 16.63
N PRO A 49 33.30 -7.68 17.39
CA PRO A 49 34.26 -8.62 16.82
C PRO A 49 33.55 -9.69 15.98
N SER A 50 33.74 -9.65 14.66
CA SER A 50 33.19 -10.61 13.70
C SER A 50 34.31 -11.36 13.00
N SER A 51 34.37 -12.69 13.17
CA SER A 51 35.45 -13.52 12.59
C SER A 51 35.34 -13.71 11.07
N ASN A 52 34.24 -13.28 10.47
CA ASN A 52 33.89 -13.53 9.09
C ASN A 52 33.94 -12.26 8.20
N VAL A 53 34.42 -11.15 8.76
CA VAL A 53 34.62 -9.86 8.08
C VAL A 53 36.12 -9.59 7.95
N HIS A 54 36.57 -9.27 6.74
CA HIS A 54 37.97 -9.00 6.41
C HIS A 54 38.10 -7.65 5.70
N ILE A 55 38.83 -6.72 6.29
CA ILE A 55 39.04 -5.39 5.69
C ILE A 55 40.41 -5.33 5.04
N LEU A 56 40.44 -4.94 3.77
CA LEU A 56 41.66 -4.74 2.99
C LEU A 56 41.76 -3.30 2.52
N GLU A 57 42.97 -2.75 2.59
CA GLU A 57 43.25 -1.42 2.07
C GLU A 57 43.44 -1.50 0.55
N ALA A 58 42.53 -0.90 -0.21
CA ALA A 58 42.65 -0.75 -1.65
C ALA A 58 41.85 0.45 -2.17
N ASP A 59 42.44 1.20 -3.09
CA ASP A 59 41.75 2.29 -3.79
C ASP A 59 41.33 1.85 -5.20
N ILE A 60 40.05 2.01 -5.52
CA ILE A 60 39.51 1.71 -6.85
C ILE A 60 40.10 2.59 -7.96
N THR A 61 40.69 3.74 -7.59
CA THR A 61 41.33 4.65 -8.55
C THR A 61 42.79 4.29 -8.81
N ASP A 62 43.37 3.35 -8.07
CA ASP A 62 44.74 2.88 -8.25
C ASP A 62 44.74 1.40 -8.70
N TYR A 63 45.10 1.19 -9.96
CA TYR A 63 45.19 -0.14 -10.55
C TYR A 63 46.15 -1.08 -9.80
N ASN A 64 47.29 -0.58 -9.33
CA ASN A 64 48.27 -1.41 -8.62
C ASN A 64 47.76 -1.81 -7.24
N SER A 65 47.07 -0.89 -6.56
CA SER A 65 46.38 -1.15 -5.30
C SER A 65 45.31 -2.24 -5.45
N LEU A 66 44.43 -2.11 -6.45
CA LEU A 66 43.43 -3.14 -6.78
C LEU A 66 44.08 -4.48 -7.14
N LYS A 67 45.12 -4.47 -7.98
CA LYS A 67 45.82 -5.69 -8.39
C LYS A 67 46.45 -6.42 -7.20
N ALA A 68 47.08 -5.69 -6.28
CA ALA A 68 47.65 -6.28 -5.06
C ALA A 68 46.56 -6.88 -4.15
N SER A 69 45.36 -6.28 -4.12
CA SER A 69 44.25 -6.78 -3.31
C SER A 69 43.72 -8.14 -3.80
N VAL A 70 43.87 -8.48 -5.07
CA VAL A 70 43.43 -9.79 -5.63
C VAL A 70 44.13 -10.95 -4.92
N ASP A 71 45.45 -10.85 -4.68
CA ASP A 71 46.21 -11.89 -4.01
C ASP A 71 45.79 -12.06 -2.54
N ALA A 72 45.47 -10.95 -1.87
CA ALA A 72 44.97 -10.97 -0.50
C ALA A 72 43.57 -11.61 -0.41
N VAL A 73 42.65 -11.23 -1.31
CA VAL A 73 41.32 -11.82 -1.40
C VAL A 73 41.41 -13.31 -1.71
N SER A 74 42.23 -13.70 -2.68
CA SER A 74 42.45 -15.10 -3.07
C SER A 74 42.92 -15.95 -1.89
N LYS A 75 43.82 -15.43 -1.05
CA LYS A 75 44.27 -16.13 0.17
C LYS A 75 43.16 -16.31 1.20
N ILE A 76 42.30 -15.29 1.38
CA ILE A 76 41.19 -15.34 2.34
C ILE A 76 40.12 -16.33 1.89
N THR A 77 39.80 -16.36 0.59
CA THR A 77 38.70 -17.15 0.05
C THR A 77 39.12 -18.53 -0.44
N GLY A 78 40.42 -18.83 -0.49
CA GLY A 78 40.94 -20.09 -1.03
C GLY A 78 40.93 -20.16 -2.56
N GLY A 79 41.02 -19.01 -3.25
CA GLY A 79 41.14 -18.92 -4.71
C GLY A 79 39.83 -18.89 -5.50
N SER A 80 38.69 -18.76 -4.83
CA SER A 80 37.37 -18.59 -5.45
C SER A 80 36.62 -17.38 -4.88
N LEU A 81 35.67 -16.84 -5.63
CA LEU A 81 34.83 -15.73 -5.17
C LEU A 81 33.40 -15.89 -5.70
N ASP A 82 32.38 -15.76 -4.85
CA ASP A 82 30.99 -15.98 -5.26
C ASP A 82 30.34 -14.71 -5.78
N TYR A 83 30.53 -13.60 -5.04
CA TYR A 83 29.87 -12.33 -5.29
C TYR A 83 30.87 -11.16 -5.29
N VAL A 84 30.72 -10.27 -6.25
CA VAL A 84 31.37 -8.94 -6.27
C VAL A 84 30.29 -7.87 -6.28
N ILE A 85 30.31 -6.97 -5.29
CA ILE A 85 29.43 -5.80 -5.21
C ILE A 85 30.29 -4.55 -5.45
N ALA A 86 30.25 -4.07 -6.69
CA ALA A 86 30.87 -2.82 -7.14
C ALA A 86 30.03 -1.62 -6.67
N ASN A 87 30.23 -1.22 -5.41
CA ASN A 87 29.52 -0.13 -4.76
C ASN A 87 30.34 1.18 -4.72
N ALA A 88 31.66 1.10 -4.63
CA ALA A 88 32.52 2.27 -4.54
C ALA A 88 32.36 3.20 -5.75
N GLY A 89 32.20 4.49 -5.46
CA GLY A 89 32.18 5.55 -6.44
C GLY A 89 32.23 6.92 -5.79
N LEU A 90 32.77 7.88 -6.52
CA LEU A 90 32.72 9.30 -6.20
C LEU A 90 31.33 9.83 -6.58
N ILE A 91 30.66 10.51 -5.64
CA ILE A 91 29.32 11.08 -5.83
C ILE A 91 29.42 12.60 -5.70
N PRO A 92 29.78 13.32 -6.77
CA PRO A 92 29.76 14.76 -6.75
C PRO A 92 28.44 15.23 -7.36
N LEU A 93 27.38 15.23 -6.55
CA LEU A 93 26.03 15.65 -6.94
C LEU A 93 25.98 17.07 -7.55
N TRP A 94 27.04 17.86 -7.37
CA TRP A 94 27.07 19.28 -7.66
C TRP A 94 27.98 19.71 -8.82
N SER A 95 28.71 18.77 -9.42
CA SER A 95 29.65 19.09 -10.50
C SER A 95 28.95 19.72 -11.72
N ALA A 96 29.62 20.70 -12.32
CA ALA A 96 29.18 21.32 -13.56
C ALA A 96 29.52 20.44 -14.77
N TRP A 97 28.93 20.74 -15.92
CA TRP A 97 29.37 20.21 -17.21
C TRP A 97 30.89 20.45 -17.40
N GLY A 98 31.67 19.39 -17.59
CA GLY A 98 33.09 19.48 -17.96
C GLY A 98 34.11 18.89 -16.99
N SER A 99 33.73 18.44 -15.79
CA SER A 99 34.61 17.60 -14.97
C SER A 99 34.68 16.19 -15.55
N VAL A 100 35.88 15.75 -15.94
CA VAL A 100 36.12 14.39 -16.47
C VAL A 100 36.57 13.44 -15.35
N GLU A 101 36.83 13.99 -14.16
CA GLU A 101 37.27 13.27 -12.96
C GLU A 101 36.24 12.22 -12.50
N GLU A 102 34.96 12.32 -12.86
CA GLU A 102 33.95 11.29 -12.51
C GLU A 102 33.99 10.03 -13.37
N LEU A 103 34.68 10.02 -14.52
CA LEU A 103 34.91 8.80 -15.30
C LEU A 103 35.80 7.79 -14.55
N VAL A 104 36.47 8.24 -13.49
CA VAL A 104 37.24 7.37 -12.59
C VAL A 104 36.38 6.25 -12.00
N ASN A 105 35.07 6.45 -11.77
CA ASN A 105 34.21 5.35 -11.32
C ASN A 105 34.08 4.26 -12.40
N VAL A 106 34.00 4.64 -13.68
CA VAL A 106 33.92 3.68 -14.79
C VAL A 106 35.25 2.95 -14.95
N ILE A 107 36.36 3.68 -14.94
CA ILE A 107 37.71 3.12 -15.09
C ILE A 107 38.04 2.18 -13.92
N GLY A 108 37.82 2.62 -12.69
CA GLY A 108 38.09 1.82 -11.49
C GLY A 108 37.26 0.56 -11.43
N ASN A 109 35.97 0.63 -11.74
CA ASN A 109 35.11 -0.57 -11.77
C ASN A 109 35.43 -1.48 -12.98
N SER A 110 35.91 -0.94 -14.10
CA SER A 110 36.43 -1.75 -15.22
C SER A 110 37.64 -2.57 -14.77
N HIS A 111 38.59 -1.94 -14.07
CA HIS A 111 39.73 -2.63 -13.50
C HIS A 111 39.32 -3.67 -12.46
N LEU A 112 38.40 -3.33 -11.56
CA LEU A 112 37.83 -4.26 -10.58
C LEU A 112 37.25 -5.50 -11.26
N PHE A 113 36.41 -5.32 -12.28
CA PHE A 113 35.80 -6.43 -13.01
C PHE A 113 36.87 -7.29 -13.67
N SER A 114 37.79 -6.70 -14.44
CA SER A 114 38.85 -7.46 -15.11
C SER A 114 39.75 -8.24 -14.14
N LEU A 115 40.07 -7.67 -12.97
CA LEU A 115 40.99 -8.26 -12.01
C LEU A 115 40.34 -9.37 -11.16
N PHE A 116 39.07 -9.22 -10.78
CA PHE A 116 38.38 -10.16 -9.89
C PHE A 116 37.57 -11.24 -10.60
N THR A 117 37.16 -11.03 -11.87
CA THR A 117 36.44 -12.07 -12.64
C THR A 117 37.16 -13.42 -12.68
N PRO A 118 38.51 -13.51 -12.77
CA PRO A 118 39.22 -14.79 -12.66
C PRO A 118 38.93 -15.57 -11.36
N LEU A 119 38.77 -14.89 -10.22
CA LEU A 119 38.35 -15.55 -8.96
C LEU A 119 36.87 -15.92 -9.00
N VAL A 120 36.04 -15.07 -9.60
CA VAL A 120 34.59 -15.31 -9.75
C VAL A 120 34.30 -16.54 -10.60
N LEU A 121 35.10 -16.81 -11.63
CA LEU A 121 34.97 -18.01 -12.46
C LEU A 121 35.11 -19.31 -11.67
N ASN A 122 35.85 -19.29 -10.56
CA ASN A 122 36.03 -20.42 -9.64
C ASN A 122 34.96 -20.47 -8.54
N GLY A 123 34.11 -19.46 -8.42
CA GLY A 123 33.01 -19.40 -7.46
C GLY A 123 31.84 -20.32 -7.82
N GLN A 124 30.96 -20.54 -6.85
CA GLN A 124 29.71 -21.28 -7.05
C GLN A 124 28.59 -20.36 -7.52
N ALA A 125 28.44 -19.16 -6.93
CA ALA A 125 27.35 -18.25 -7.31
C ALA A 125 27.61 -17.45 -8.59
N LYS A 126 28.88 -17.08 -8.82
CA LYS A 126 29.38 -16.39 -10.02
C LYS A 126 28.62 -15.11 -10.38
N LYS A 127 28.37 -14.20 -9.42
CA LYS A 127 27.64 -12.95 -9.68
C LYS A 127 28.48 -11.72 -9.42
N VAL A 128 28.42 -10.77 -10.36
CA VAL A 128 29.04 -9.46 -10.27
C VAL A 128 27.96 -8.40 -10.42
N VAL A 129 27.74 -7.61 -9.38
CA VAL A 129 26.72 -6.57 -9.32
C VAL A 129 27.37 -5.20 -9.23
N ALA A 130 26.94 -4.27 -10.07
CA ALA A 130 27.31 -2.87 -9.98
C ALA A 130 26.18 -2.01 -9.40
N ILE A 131 26.49 -1.13 -8.46
CA ILE A 131 25.54 -0.14 -7.97
C ILE A 131 25.49 1.02 -8.96
N SER A 132 24.35 1.14 -9.65
CA SER A 132 24.06 2.22 -10.60
C SER A 132 23.01 3.19 -10.03
N SER A 133 22.40 4.03 -10.86
CA SER A 133 21.40 5.02 -10.42
C SER A 133 20.33 5.21 -11.48
N GLY A 134 19.07 5.34 -11.06
CA GLY A 134 17.94 5.71 -11.94
C GLY A 134 18.18 7.03 -12.68
N MET A 135 19.01 7.93 -12.13
CA MET A 135 19.45 9.16 -12.79
C MET A 135 20.26 8.92 -14.08
N SER A 136 20.71 7.69 -14.34
CA SER A 136 21.40 7.32 -15.57
C SER A 136 20.47 6.74 -16.65
N ASP A 137 19.19 6.58 -16.35
CA ASP A 137 18.21 6.09 -17.31
C ASP A 137 17.78 7.21 -18.26
N ILE A 138 17.94 6.97 -19.56
CA ILE A 138 17.73 7.99 -20.60
C ILE A 138 16.27 8.45 -20.65
N GLU A 139 15.32 7.52 -20.53
CA GLU A 139 13.90 7.86 -20.57
C GLU A 139 13.49 8.60 -19.29
N PHE A 140 14.02 8.21 -18.13
CA PHE A 140 13.86 8.93 -16.88
C PHE A 140 14.36 10.39 -16.98
N ILE A 141 15.57 10.60 -17.51
CA ILE A 141 16.13 11.94 -17.71
C ILE A 141 15.24 12.78 -18.64
N ARG A 142 14.79 12.20 -19.76
CA ARG A 142 13.97 12.90 -20.76
C ARG A 142 12.59 13.26 -20.21
N GLN A 143 11.97 12.34 -19.47
CA GLN A 143 10.60 12.51 -18.97
C GLN A 143 10.52 13.52 -17.82
N PHE A 144 11.51 13.54 -16.92
CA PHE A 144 11.52 14.40 -15.73
C PHE A 144 12.50 15.58 -15.82
N GLU A 145 13.07 15.79 -17.01
CA GLU A 145 14.00 16.88 -17.33
C GLU A 145 15.17 16.96 -16.33
N ILE A 146 15.77 15.83 -15.97
CA ILE A 146 16.83 15.77 -14.95
C ILE A 146 18.13 16.38 -15.51
N GLU A 147 18.44 17.62 -15.13
CA GLU A 147 19.66 18.34 -15.54
C GLU A 147 20.82 18.25 -14.51
N PRO A 148 20.58 18.31 -13.18
CA PRO A 148 21.66 18.30 -12.21
C PRO A 148 22.46 16.98 -12.18
N ALA A 149 23.71 17.07 -11.73
CA ALA A 149 24.62 15.94 -11.56
C ALA A 149 24.93 15.17 -12.86
N ALA A 150 24.99 15.86 -14.00
CA ALA A 150 25.25 15.25 -15.31
C ALA A 150 26.50 14.34 -15.33
N PRO A 151 27.67 14.72 -14.77
CA PRO A 151 28.84 13.83 -14.77
C PRO A 151 28.63 12.55 -13.94
N TYR A 152 27.90 12.63 -12.82
CA TYR A 152 27.52 11.47 -12.04
C TYR A 152 26.58 10.55 -12.82
N ALA A 153 25.54 11.10 -13.46
CA ALA A 153 24.60 10.34 -14.28
C ALA A 153 25.31 9.64 -15.46
N ILE A 154 26.22 10.34 -16.15
CA ILE A 154 27.05 9.79 -17.24
C ILE A 154 27.95 8.66 -16.72
N SER A 155 28.60 8.87 -15.58
CA SER A 155 29.46 7.88 -14.94
C SER A 155 28.68 6.60 -14.59
N LYS A 156 27.49 6.73 -14.00
CA LYS A 156 26.60 5.60 -13.71
C LYS A 156 26.05 4.94 -14.99
N ALA A 157 25.75 5.70 -16.04
CA ALA A 157 25.39 5.15 -17.34
C ALA A 157 26.54 4.32 -17.94
N GLY A 158 27.77 4.82 -17.84
CA GLY A 158 28.99 4.12 -18.24
C GLY A 158 29.17 2.79 -17.50
N ILE A 159 28.91 2.77 -16.19
CA ILE A 159 28.92 1.53 -15.38
C ILE A 159 27.86 0.55 -15.89
N SER A 160 26.62 0.99 -16.15
CA SER A 160 25.55 0.10 -16.64
C SER A 160 25.90 -0.48 -18.01
N VAL A 161 26.43 0.32 -18.94
CA VAL A 161 26.89 -0.14 -20.26
C VAL A 161 28.06 -1.11 -20.13
N MET A 162 29.06 -0.79 -19.32
CA MET A 162 30.20 -1.66 -19.05
C MET A 162 29.73 -3.01 -18.49
N THR A 163 28.84 -3.00 -17.51
CA THR A 163 28.27 -4.20 -16.90
C THR A 163 27.58 -5.07 -17.95
N ALA A 164 26.78 -4.48 -18.85
CA ALA A 164 26.16 -5.21 -19.96
C ALA A 164 27.20 -5.79 -20.95
N LYS A 165 28.32 -5.10 -21.20
CA LYS A 165 29.40 -5.62 -22.05
C LYS A 165 30.13 -6.80 -21.40
N PHE A 166 30.41 -6.74 -20.10
CA PHE A 166 30.98 -7.87 -19.37
C PHE A 166 30.00 -9.05 -19.30
N ALA A 167 28.70 -8.79 -19.10
CA ALA A 167 27.66 -9.81 -19.18
C ALA A 167 27.70 -10.55 -20.52
N ALA A 168 27.74 -9.81 -21.63
CA ALA A 168 27.80 -10.40 -22.96
C ALA A 168 29.07 -11.23 -23.19
N ASN A 169 30.19 -10.84 -22.56
CA ASN A 169 31.46 -11.54 -22.69
C ASN A 169 31.51 -12.85 -21.87
N TYR A 170 31.00 -12.83 -20.63
CA TYR A 170 31.17 -13.92 -19.66
C TYR A 170 29.92 -14.77 -19.40
N ALA A 171 28.77 -14.46 -20.02
CA ALA A 171 27.56 -15.26 -19.86
C ALA A 171 27.75 -16.74 -20.23
N LYS A 172 28.59 -17.02 -21.24
CA LYS A 172 28.92 -18.40 -21.65
C LYS A 172 29.77 -19.14 -20.62
N ASP A 173 30.52 -18.40 -19.80
CA ASP A 173 31.35 -18.94 -18.72
C ASP A 173 30.57 -19.09 -17.40
N GLY A 174 29.27 -18.81 -17.43
CA GLY A 174 28.37 -18.93 -16.29
C GLY A 174 28.44 -17.78 -15.31
N VAL A 175 29.04 -16.64 -15.68
CA VAL A 175 29.10 -15.45 -14.81
C VAL A 175 27.97 -14.48 -15.14
N LEU A 176 27.21 -14.11 -14.10
CA LEU A 176 26.16 -13.10 -14.20
C LEU A 176 26.73 -11.73 -13.87
N PHE A 177 26.58 -10.78 -14.78
CA PHE A 177 26.84 -9.37 -14.52
C PHE A 177 25.53 -8.60 -14.54
N MET A 178 25.23 -7.75 -13.56
CA MET A 178 24.04 -6.89 -13.60
C MET A 178 24.27 -5.58 -12.85
N SER A 179 23.47 -4.57 -13.17
CA SER A 179 23.52 -3.27 -12.51
C SER A 179 22.21 -2.98 -11.79
N ILE A 180 22.29 -2.50 -10.56
CA ILE A 180 21.13 -2.28 -9.69
C ILE A 180 21.15 -0.84 -9.17
N CYS A 181 20.04 -0.11 -9.34
CA CYS A 181 19.78 1.17 -8.68
C CYS A 181 19.21 0.91 -7.28
N PRO A 182 19.85 1.39 -6.20
CA PRO A 182 19.42 1.14 -4.83
C PRO A 182 18.24 2.02 -4.36
N GLY A 183 17.67 2.81 -5.27
CA GLY A 183 16.73 3.90 -4.95
C GLY A 183 17.45 5.14 -4.43
N SER A 184 16.69 6.03 -3.80
CA SER A 184 17.24 7.16 -3.04
C SER A 184 17.69 6.67 -1.67
N VAL A 185 18.98 6.83 -1.35
CA VAL A 185 19.64 6.28 -0.14
C VAL A 185 20.33 7.39 0.63
N ASP A 186 20.26 7.34 1.95
CA ASP A 186 20.94 8.32 2.79
C ASP A 186 22.42 7.96 2.80
N SER A 187 23.20 8.75 2.08
CA SER A 187 24.63 8.51 1.91
C SER A 187 25.51 9.36 2.83
N GLY A 188 24.89 10.14 3.73
CA GLY A 188 25.58 10.98 4.72
C GLY A 188 26.50 12.02 4.07
N PHE A 189 25.91 13.07 3.48
CA PHE A 189 26.71 14.20 2.98
C PHE A 189 27.37 14.93 4.16
N GLU A 190 28.70 14.95 4.19
CA GLU A 190 29.50 15.67 5.20
C GLU A 190 30.00 17.00 4.60
N GLY A 191 29.45 18.13 5.07
CA GLY A 191 29.89 19.48 4.70
C GLY A 191 28.74 20.51 4.60
N GLU A 192 29.07 21.80 4.66
CA GLU A 192 28.12 22.88 4.36
C GLU A 192 27.95 23.03 2.84
N MET A 193 26.70 23.08 2.38
CA MET A 193 26.39 23.33 0.98
C MET A 193 26.46 24.82 0.69
N THR A 194 27.12 25.20 -0.41
CA THR A 194 27.02 26.57 -0.92
C THR A 194 25.58 26.89 -1.34
N GLU A 195 25.24 28.17 -1.42
CA GLU A 195 23.89 28.61 -1.82
C GLU A 195 23.50 28.10 -3.21
N ALA A 196 24.44 28.09 -4.16
CA ALA A 196 24.24 27.52 -5.50
C ALA A 196 23.99 26.00 -5.48
N GLN A 197 24.68 25.26 -4.60
CA GLN A 197 24.44 23.82 -4.41
C GLN A 197 23.08 23.56 -3.77
N THR A 198 22.70 24.38 -2.80
CA THR A 198 21.39 24.32 -2.14
C THR A 198 20.27 24.53 -3.15
N GLN A 199 20.39 25.50 -4.05
CA GLN A 199 19.41 25.72 -5.12
C GLN A 199 19.32 24.52 -6.07
N LYS A 200 20.45 23.95 -6.51
CA LYS A 200 20.45 22.73 -7.33
C LYS A 200 19.84 21.53 -6.60
N ALA A 201 20.05 21.43 -5.30
CA ALA A 201 19.47 20.39 -4.45
C ALA A 201 17.96 20.50 -4.37
N VAL A 202 17.46 21.71 -4.14
CA VAL A 202 16.02 22.00 -4.10
C VAL A 202 15.40 21.74 -5.48
N GLN A 203 16.06 22.12 -6.58
CA GLN A 203 15.58 21.83 -7.93
C GLN A 203 15.53 20.32 -8.21
N LEU A 204 16.58 19.59 -7.85
CA LEU A 204 16.64 18.13 -8.02
C LEU A 204 15.61 17.42 -7.12
N ALA A 205 15.46 17.86 -5.88
CA ALA A 205 14.45 17.38 -4.94
C ALA A 205 13.04 17.65 -5.46
N ASN A 206 12.76 18.85 -6.00
CA ASN A 206 11.48 19.16 -6.63
C ASN A 206 11.20 18.27 -7.84
N LYS A 207 12.22 17.94 -8.66
CA LYS A 207 12.07 17.00 -9.77
C LYS A 207 11.84 15.57 -9.29
N PHE A 208 12.49 15.14 -8.21
CA PHE A 208 12.19 13.86 -7.57
C PHE A 208 10.82 13.84 -6.91
N VAL A 209 10.34 14.94 -6.32
CA VAL A 209 8.95 15.08 -5.85
C VAL A 209 7.98 15.03 -7.04
N ASN A 210 8.33 15.61 -8.19
CA ASN A 210 7.52 15.47 -9.40
C ASN A 210 7.52 14.02 -9.93
N TYR A 211 8.60 13.27 -9.73
CA TYR A 211 8.68 11.85 -10.08
C TYR A 211 8.06 10.91 -9.03
N ALA A 212 8.12 11.22 -7.73
CA ALA A 212 7.38 10.54 -6.68
C ALA A 212 7.06 11.57 -5.58
N SER A 213 5.80 12.02 -5.58
CA SER A 213 5.33 13.12 -4.73
C SER A 213 5.35 12.82 -3.24
N ASN A 214 5.60 11.56 -2.92
CA ASN A 214 5.60 10.97 -1.59
C ASN A 214 6.98 10.45 -1.15
N HIS A 215 8.05 10.85 -1.84
CA HIS A 215 9.41 10.52 -1.43
C HIS A 215 9.63 10.98 0.02
N MET A 216 9.55 10.03 0.98
CA MET A 216 9.70 10.28 2.42
C MET A 216 11.15 10.61 2.83
N GLY A 217 11.92 11.11 1.88
CA GLY A 217 13.37 11.21 1.98
C GLY A 217 14.07 9.89 1.63
N PRO A 218 15.40 9.92 1.64
CA PRO A 218 16.22 8.76 1.32
C PRO A 218 15.96 7.57 2.27
N SER A 219 15.97 6.35 1.74
CA SER A 219 15.96 5.12 2.54
C SER A 219 17.22 4.97 3.37
N SER A 220 17.12 4.22 4.48
CA SER A 220 18.30 3.81 5.23
C SER A 220 19.25 2.97 4.34
N PRO A 221 20.57 3.08 4.52
CA PRO A 221 21.54 2.20 3.85
C PRO A 221 21.23 0.71 3.99
N GLU A 222 20.79 0.27 5.16
CA GLU A 222 20.46 -1.12 5.46
C GLU A 222 19.25 -1.62 4.67
N ASP A 223 18.17 -0.85 4.61
CA ASP A 223 16.97 -1.24 3.86
C ASP A 223 17.24 -1.33 2.36
N SER A 224 18.01 -0.37 1.83
CA SER A 224 18.46 -0.39 0.44
C SER A 224 19.39 -1.56 0.17
N ALA A 225 20.34 -1.86 1.07
CA ALA A 225 21.23 -2.99 0.94
C ALA A 225 20.45 -4.31 0.91
N LYS A 226 19.51 -4.50 1.84
CA LYS A 226 18.65 -5.70 1.91
C LYS A 226 17.87 -5.91 0.61
N ALA A 227 17.27 -4.86 0.07
CA ALA A 227 16.52 -4.95 -1.20
C ALA A 227 17.43 -5.31 -2.39
N VAL A 228 18.59 -4.67 -2.50
CA VAL A 228 19.58 -4.97 -3.55
C VAL A 228 20.09 -6.41 -3.44
N LEU A 229 20.36 -6.90 -2.23
CA LEU A 229 20.79 -8.28 -1.99
C LEU A 229 19.71 -9.29 -2.40
N SER A 230 18.43 -9.00 -2.16
CA SER A 230 17.31 -9.86 -2.61
C SER A 230 17.33 -10.01 -4.12
N VAL A 231 17.34 -8.90 -4.86
CA VAL A 231 17.40 -8.88 -6.33
C VAL A 231 18.64 -9.62 -6.85
N MET A 232 19.81 -9.39 -6.24
CA MET A 232 21.05 -10.08 -6.61
C MET A 232 20.97 -11.60 -6.38
N HIS A 233 20.38 -12.04 -5.27
CA HIS A 233 20.29 -13.46 -4.94
C HIS A 233 19.30 -14.20 -5.85
N GLU A 234 18.19 -13.55 -6.23
CA GLU A 234 17.17 -14.08 -7.14
C GLU A 234 17.58 -14.05 -8.62
N ALA A 235 18.47 -13.13 -9.01
CA ALA A 235 18.94 -13.00 -10.40
C ALA A 235 19.65 -14.27 -10.88
N SER A 236 19.36 -14.72 -12.10
CA SER A 236 20.02 -15.90 -12.68
C SER A 236 20.26 -15.74 -14.18
N LEU A 237 21.08 -16.63 -14.78
CA LEU A 237 21.27 -16.63 -16.22
C LEU A 237 20.01 -17.15 -16.93
N GLU A 238 19.34 -18.12 -16.32
CA GLU A 238 18.14 -18.79 -16.84
C GLU A 238 16.94 -17.85 -16.93
N ASN A 239 16.78 -16.93 -15.97
CA ASN A 239 15.70 -15.94 -15.98
C ASN A 239 16.05 -14.66 -16.77
N GLY A 240 17.21 -14.62 -17.44
CA GLY A 240 17.60 -13.51 -18.31
C GLY A 240 18.06 -12.25 -17.56
N SER A 241 18.46 -12.36 -16.29
CA SER A 241 18.90 -11.19 -15.50
C SER A 241 20.28 -10.65 -15.90
N SER A 242 21.10 -11.44 -16.59
CA SER A 242 22.46 -11.02 -16.97
C SER A 242 22.44 -9.89 -18.00
N GLY A 243 23.21 -8.84 -17.72
CA GLY A 243 23.28 -7.60 -18.48
C GLY A 243 22.18 -6.60 -18.16
N ALA A 244 21.24 -6.93 -17.27
CA ALA A 244 20.12 -6.05 -16.95
C ALA A 244 20.57 -4.83 -16.12
N PHE A 245 19.84 -3.72 -16.31
CA PHE A 245 19.86 -2.55 -15.44
C PHE A 245 18.49 -2.39 -14.81
N VAL A 246 18.41 -2.67 -13.51
CA VAL A 246 17.16 -2.73 -12.74
C VAL A 246 17.25 -1.90 -11.47
N SER A 247 16.13 -1.66 -10.80
CA SER A 247 16.04 -1.04 -9.50
C SER A 247 16.16 -2.05 -8.37
N ARG A 248 16.10 -1.57 -7.13
CA ARG A 248 15.98 -2.37 -5.90
C ARG A 248 14.74 -3.28 -5.87
N PHE A 249 13.82 -3.11 -6.83
CA PHE A 249 12.62 -3.92 -7.03
C PHE A 249 12.76 -4.95 -8.17
N GLY A 250 13.93 -5.01 -8.83
CA GLY A 250 14.18 -5.94 -9.94
C GLY A 250 13.55 -5.52 -11.28
N ASN A 251 13.04 -4.29 -11.40
CA ASN A 251 12.38 -3.75 -12.60
C ASN A 251 12.98 -2.40 -13.02
N ARG A 252 12.40 -1.67 -13.99
CA ARG A 252 12.89 -0.33 -14.41
C ARG A 252 12.18 0.84 -13.71
N GLN A 253 11.64 0.60 -12.52
CA GLN A 253 10.98 1.62 -11.71
C GLN A 253 11.91 2.07 -10.59
N TRP A 254 12.21 3.36 -10.52
CA TRP A 254 13.24 3.89 -9.63
C TRP A 254 12.69 4.35 -8.27
N MET A 255 11.37 4.49 -8.11
CA MET A 255 10.62 4.82 -6.86
C MET A 255 9.23 4.13 -6.81
N SER A 256 8.63 3.96 -5.63
CA SER A 256 7.34 3.24 -5.41
C SER A 256 6.12 3.93 -6.05
N TYR A 257 5.05 3.16 -6.27
CA TYR A 257 3.72 3.67 -6.64
C TYR A 257 2.99 4.19 -5.40
N GLU A 258 2.31 5.32 -5.54
CA GLU A 258 1.51 5.88 -4.45
C GLU A 258 0.19 5.12 -4.29
N ILE A 259 -0.45 4.76 -5.42
CA ILE A 259 -1.72 4.02 -5.42
C ILE A 259 -1.68 2.95 -6.50
N THR A 260 -2.08 1.73 -6.17
CA THR A 260 -2.37 0.69 -7.16
C THR A 260 -3.84 0.30 -7.08
N VAL A 261 -4.53 0.39 -8.21
CA VAL A 261 -5.89 -0.13 -8.35
C VAL A 261 -5.82 -1.57 -8.82
N LEU A 262 -6.08 -2.50 -7.91
CA LEU A 262 -6.05 -3.93 -8.18
C LEU A 262 -7.41 -4.41 -8.72
N GLY A 263 -7.40 -5.20 -9.79
CA GLY A 263 -8.63 -5.57 -10.50
C GLY A 263 -9.21 -4.40 -11.28
N ALA A 264 -8.37 -3.49 -11.78
CA ALA A 264 -8.76 -2.18 -12.35
C ALA A 264 -9.82 -2.24 -13.46
N THR A 265 -9.92 -3.34 -14.19
CA THR A 265 -10.92 -3.53 -15.25
C THR A 265 -12.28 -4.03 -14.74
N GLY A 266 -12.42 -4.21 -13.43
CA GLY A 266 -13.68 -4.53 -12.75
C GLY A 266 -14.63 -3.33 -12.73
N TRP A 267 -15.92 -3.58 -12.51
CA TRP A 267 -16.98 -2.58 -12.65
C TRP A 267 -16.74 -1.32 -11.79
N THR A 268 -16.55 -1.50 -10.48
CA THR A 268 -16.30 -0.41 -9.52
C THR A 268 -14.85 0.08 -9.58
N ALA A 269 -13.88 -0.82 -9.74
CA ALA A 269 -12.46 -0.48 -9.81
C ALA A 269 -12.12 0.40 -11.03
N THR A 270 -12.82 0.20 -12.15
CA THR A 270 -12.72 1.08 -13.32
C THR A 270 -13.11 2.51 -12.94
N ILE A 271 -14.18 2.68 -12.15
CA ILE A 271 -14.65 4.00 -11.71
C ILE A 271 -13.65 4.62 -10.75
N CYS A 272 -13.00 3.83 -9.88
CA CYS A 272 -11.90 4.31 -9.03
C CYS A 272 -10.78 4.91 -9.89
N ALA A 273 -10.35 4.18 -10.93
CA ALA A 273 -9.33 4.67 -11.85
C ALA A 273 -9.76 5.95 -12.60
N HIS A 274 -11.02 6.03 -13.02
CA HIS A 274 -11.58 7.24 -13.64
C HIS A 274 -11.65 8.43 -12.67
N HIS A 275 -11.98 8.19 -11.40
CA HIS A 275 -12.00 9.23 -10.37
C HIS A 275 -10.59 9.77 -10.13
N ILE A 276 -9.61 8.87 -9.92
CA ILE A 276 -8.19 9.25 -9.81
C ILE A 276 -7.76 10.09 -11.01
N ALA A 277 -8.11 9.69 -12.24
CA ALA A 277 -7.76 10.44 -13.44
C ALA A 277 -8.36 11.85 -13.52
N LYS A 278 -9.50 12.08 -12.88
CA LYS A 278 -10.22 13.36 -12.92
C LYS A 278 -9.81 14.31 -11.82
N THR A 279 -9.54 13.80 -10.62
CA THR A 279 -9.48 14.63 -9.40
C THR A 279 -8.12 14.66 -8.73
N PHE A 280 -7.24 13.68 -8.99
CA PHE A 280 -5.93 13.61 -8.34
C PHE A 280 -4.89 14.41 -9.13
N PRO A 281 -3.77 14.80 -8.48
CA PRO A 281 -2.67 15.47 -9.15
C PRO A 281 -2.21 14.73 -10.41
N THR A 282 -1.93 15.48 -11.47
CA THR A 282 -1.55 14.92 -12.78
C THR A 282 -0.22 14.17 -12.76
N ASN A 283 0.61 14.40 -11.74
CA ASN A 283 1.90 13.74 -11.51
C ASN A 283 1.84 12.53 -10.56
N LEU A 284 0.64 12.10 -10.13
CA LEU A 284 0.46 10.93 -9.26
C LEU A 284 1.13 9.68 -9.87
N GLN A 285 2.02 9.03 -9.11
CA GLN A 285 2.58 7.73 -9.51
C GLN A 285 1.61 6.63 -9.13
N TRP A 286 1.05 5.95 -10.12
CA TRP A 286 0.02 4.96 -9.84
C TRP A 286 0.00 3.85 -10.88
N CYS A 287 -0.54 2.70 -10.47
CA CYS A 287 -0.61 1.50 -11.29
C CYS A 287 -2.05 1.01 -11.41
N ILE A 288 -2.38 0.50 -12.60
CA ILE A 288 -3.59 -0.31 -12.83
C ILE A 288 -3.18 -1.77 -13.02
N ALA A 289 -3.72 -2.64 -12.17
CA ALA A 289 -3.34 -4.04 -12.15
C ALA A 289 -4.53 -4.98 -12.45
N GLY A 290 -4.28 -6.07 -13.19
CA GLY A 290 -5.31 -7.05 -13.51
C GLY A 290 -4.83 -8.18 -14.42
N ARG A 291 -5.73 -9.08 -14.80
CA ARG A 291 -5.37 -10.31 -15.56
C ARG A 291 -5.21 -10.12 -17.07
N SER A 292 -5.88 -9.11 -17.65
CA SER A 292 -5.98 -8.93 -19.10
C SER A 292 -5.28 -7.65 -19.55
N VAL A 293 -4.10 -7.81 -20.17
CA VAL A 293 -3.32 -6.70 -20.72
C VAL A 293 -4.14 -5.85 -21.70
N THR A 294 -4.94 -6.46 -22.57
CA THR A 294 -5.76 -5.76 -23.56
C THR A 294 -6.81 -4.86 -22.90
N LYS A 295 -7.49 -5.35 -21.86
CA LYS A 295 -8.48 -4.53 -21.12
C LYS A 295 -7.81 -3.41 -20.32
N LEU A 296 -6.63 -3.67 -19.75
CA LEU A 296 -5.85 -2.64 -19.05
C LEU A 296 -5.35 -1.56 -20.00
N GLN A 297 -4.92 -1.92 -21.21
CA GLN A 297 -4.54 -0.96 -22.25
C GLN A 297 -5.73 -0.11 -22.70
N ALA A 298 -6.91 -0.72 -22.90
CA ALA A 298 -8.12 0.01 -23.23
C ALA A 298 -8.53 0.99 -22.10
N LEU A 299 -8.41 0.55 -20.84
CA LEU A 299 -8.63 1.43 -19.68
C LEU A 299 -7.60 2.56 -19.66
N ARG A 300 -6.30 2.29 -19.83
CA ARG A 300 -5.27 3.33 -19.89
C ARG A 300 -5.57 4.37 -20.97
N GLN A 301 -6.03 3.93 -22.14
CA GLN A 301 -6.43 4.85 -23.21
C GLN A 301 -7.61 5.73 -22.78
N SER A 302 -8.66 5.15 -22.19
CA SER A 302 -9.80 5.96 -21.73
C SER A 302 -9.41 6.94 -20.62
N LEU A 303 -8.43 6.59 -19.78
CA LEU A 303 -7.90 7.48 -18.74
C LEU A 303 -7.07 8.63 -19.33
N ARG A 304 -6.34 8.39 -20.42
CA ARG A 304 -5.63 9.42 -21.18
C ARG A 304 -6.60 10.39 -21.85
N ASP A 305 -7.70 9.88 -22.40
CA ASP A 305 -8.72 10.73 -23.03
C ASP A 305 -9.39 11.69 -22.02
N ILE A 306 -9.45 11.30 -20.75
CA ILE A 306 -10.01 12.12 -19.65
C ILE A 306 -9.06 13.24 -19.24
N SER A 307 -7.76 12.97 -19.20
CA SER A 307 -6.74 13.92 -18.77
C SER A 307 -5.46 13.62 -19.53
N PRO A 308 -5.24 14.27 -20.69
CA PRO A 308 -4.11 13.98 -21.57
C PRO A 308 -2.74 14.38 -20.99
N ASP A 309 -2.72 15.39 -20.14
CA ASP A 309 -1.49 16.01 -19.60
C ASP A 309 -0.96 15.30 -18.34
N ARG A 310 -1.63 14.22 -17.90
CA ARG A 310 -1.22 13.47 -16.73
C ARG A 310 -0.24 12.35 -17.06
N LEU A 311 0.47 11.92 -16.03
CA LEU A 311 1.21 10.69 -16.08
C LEU A 311 0.28 9.49 -16.28
N GLU A 312 0.52 8.75 -17.36
CA GLU A 312 -0.21 7.52 -17.64
C GLU A 312 0.06 6.49 -16.52
N PRO A 313 -0.97 5.75 -16.05
CA PRO A 313 -0.74 4.67 -15.11
C PRO A 313 0.12 3.57 -15.72
N THR A 314 0.99 3.00 -14.89
CA THR A 314 1.69 1.76 -15.27
C THR A 314 0.71 0.60 -15.29
N ILE A 315 0.86 -0.30 -16.26
CA ILE A 315 0.07 -1.52 -16.37
C ILE A 315 0.84 -2.67 -15.73
N TYR A 316 0.25 -3.32 -14.73
CA TYR A 316 0.81 -4.54 -14.14
C TYR A 316 -0.13 -5.73 -14.36
N VAL A 317 0.41 -6.80 -14.94
CA VAL A 317 -0.39 -7.99 -15.28
C VAL A 317 -0.20 -9.05 -14.21
N ILE A 318 -1.31 -9.50 -13.63
CA ILE A 318 -1.34 -10.52 -12.56
C ILE A 318 -2.08 -11.73 -13.11
N PRO A 319 -1.39 -12.77 -13.61
CA PRO A 319 -2.05 -13.95 -14.15
C PRO A 319 -2.79 -14.75 -13.07
N GLN A 320 -2.21 -14.83 -11.87
CA GLN A 320 -2.71 -15.58 -10.72
C GLN A 320 -2.57 -14.76 -9.44
N LEU A 321 -3.51 -14.92 -8.52
CA LEU A 321 -3.54 -14.23 -7.23
C LEU A 321 -2.79 -15.06 -6.18
N ASP A 322 -1.50 -15.25 -6.41
CA ASP A 322 -0.56 -15.89 -5.49
C ASP A 322 0.54 -14.91 -5.08
N SER A 323 1.38 -15.30 -4.12
CA SER A 323 2.47 -14.44 -3.63
C SER A 323 3.45 -14.03 -4.74
N TYR A 324 3.69 -14.90 -5.73
CA TYR A 324 4.61 -14.59 -6.83
C TYR A 324 4.07 -13.48 -7.73
N GLY A 325 2.78 -13.50 -8.03
CA GLY A 325 2.12 -12.46 -8.83
C GLY A 325 1.79 -11.18 -8.06
N LEU A 326 1.60 -11.27 -6.74
CA LEU A 326 1.13 -10.14 -5.91
C LEU A 326 2.26 -9.39 -5.21
N ASP A 327 3.27 -10.09 -4.68
CA ASP A 327 4.30 -9.45 -3.86
C ASP A 327 5.10 -8.35 -4.58
N PRO A 328 5.51 -8.51 -5.85
CA PRO A 328 6.28 -7.48 -6.52
C PRO A 328 5.50 -6.17 -6.63
N ILE A 329 4.21 -6.22 -6.96
CA ILE A 329 3.40 -5.00 -7.07
C ILE A 329 2.99 -4.43 -5.71
N ILE A 330 2.72 -5.29 -4.73
CA ILE A 330 2.29 -4.86 -3.39
C ILE A 330 3.46 -4.19 -2.66
N SER A 331 4.65 -4.80 -2.65
CA SER A 331 5.84 -4.19 -2.03
C SER A 331 6.29 -2.90 -2.71
N ASP A 332 5.94 -2.71 -3.99
CA ASP A 332 6.21 -1.50 -4.76
C ASP A 332 5.11 -0.43 -4.62
N THR A 333 4.10 -0.62 -3.77
CA THR A 333 2.97 0.31 -3.63
C THR A 333 2.79 0.80 -2.19
N ASP A 334 2.47 2.09 -2.00
CA ASP A 334 2.11 2.65 -0.70
C ASP A 334 0.70 2.17 -0.26
N VAL A 335 -0.31 2.34 -1.13
CA VAL A 335 -1.70 1.92 -0.85
C VAL A 335 -2.34 1.10 -1.99
N ILE A 336 -2.84 -0.09 -1.67
CA ILE A 336 -3.64 -0.93 -2.58
C ILE A 336 -5.14 -0.63 -2.42
N ILE A 337 -5.80 -0.32 -3.54
CA ILE A 337 -7.27 -0.35 -3.64
C ILE A 337 -7.66 -1.69 -4.26
N ASN A 338 -8.21 -2.60 -3.45
CA ASN A 338 -8.58 -3.93 -3.92
C ASN A 338 -10.01 -3.96 -4.48
N GLY A 339 -10.13 -4.08 -5.80
CA GLY A 339 -11.40 -4.27 -6.49
C GLY A 339 -11.71 -5.71 -6.92
N ILE A 340 -11.00 -6.70 -6.38
CA ILE A 340 -11.20 -8.11 -6.69
C ILE A 340 -12.12 -8.77 -5.65
N GLY A 341 -13.40 -8.88 -6.00
CA GLY A 341 -14.39 -9.66 -5.25
C GLY A 341 -14.93 -10.86 -6.04
N PRO A 342 -15.66 -11.81 -5.40
CA PRO A 342 -15.97 -11.87 -3.96
C PRO A 342 -14.74 -12.12 -3.07
N TYR A 343 -14.69 -11.47 -1.91
CA TYR A 343 -13.49 -11.37 -1.08
C TYR A 343 -13.17 -12.65 -0.32
N HIS A 344 -14.17 -13.41 0.13
CA HIS A 344 -13.93 -14.75 0.71
C HIS A 344 -13.24 -15.73 -0.24
N GLN A 345 -13.28 -15.49 -1.56
CA GLN A 345 -12.63 -16.35 -2.57
C GLN A 345 -11.28 -15.80 -3.01
N TYR A 346 -11.16 -14.48 -3.15
CA TYR A 346 -10.01 -13.86 -3.82
C TYR A 346 -9.27 -12.81 -2.99
N GLY A 347 -9.85 -12.35 -1.88
CA GLY A 347 -9.31 -11.25 -1.08
C GLY A 347 -8.17 -11.67 -0.15
N THR A 348 -8.20 -12.90 0.38
CA THR A 348 -7.23 -13.35 1.40
C THR A 348 -5.77 -13.25 0.95
N PRO A 349 -5.37 -13.71 -0.25
CA PRO A 349 -3.97 -13.60 -0.70
C PRO A 349 -3.48 -12.15 -0.81
N VAL A 350 -4.37 -11.21 -1.14
CA VAL A 350 -4.03 -9.78 -1.25
C VAL A 350 -3.80 -9.19 0.14
N VAL A 351 -4.68 -9.48 1.11
CA VAL A 351 -4.55 -9.02 2.50
C VAL A 351 -3.31 -9.61 3.15
N GLU A 352 -3.04 -10.91 2.95
CA GLU A 352 -1.84 -11.59 3.44
C GLU A 352 -0.56 -10.92 2.92
N SER A 353 -0.49 -10.66 1.61
CA SER A 353 0.68 -10.00 1.02
C SER A 353 0.84 -8.56 1.52
N CYS A 354 -0.24 -7.78 1.65
CA CYS A 354 -0.19 -6.43 2.21
C CYS A 354 0.29 -6.44 3.67
N ALA A 355 -0.28 -7.33 4.50
CA ALA A 355 0.09 -7.47 5.90
C ALA A 355 1.55 -7.89 6.08
N ARG A 356 2.09 -8.75 5.20
CA ARG A 356 3.49 -9.16 5.23
C ARG A 356 4.46 -8.08 4.76
N ASN A 357 4.12 -7.36 3.69
CA ASN A 357 5.00 -6.36 3.07
C ASN A 357 4.91 -4.96 3.71
N GLY A 358 3.94 -4.73 4.61
CA GLY A 358 3.75 -3.42 5.25
C GLY A 358 2.96 -2.43 4.40
N THR A 359 2.39 -2.90 3.28
CA THR A 359 1.61 -2.07 2.34
C THR A 359 0.21 -1.80 2.87
N HIS A 360 -0.26 -0.56 2.73
CA HIS A 360 -1.60 -0.19 3.15
C HIS A 360 -2.67 -0.72 2.18
N TYR A 361 -3.88 -0.93 2.68
CA TYR A 361 -4.93 -1.61 1.94
C TYR A 361 -6.31 -1.01 2.24
N VAL A 362 -7.12 -0.86 1.19
CA VAL A 362 -8.55 -0.56 1.29
C VAL A 362 -9.36 -1.42 0.32
N ASP A 363 -10.59 -1.76 0.70
CA ASP A 363 -11.52 -2.48 -0.17
C ASP A 363 -12.99 -2.10 0.03
N PHE A 364 -13.85 -2.68 -0.82
CA PHE A 364 -15.30 -2.45 -0.83
C PHE A 364 -16.09 -3.55 -0.10
N CYS A 365 -15.44 -4.37 0.73
CA CYS A 365 -16.01 -5.62 1.22
C CYS A 365 -17.25 -5.42 2.11
N THR A 366 -18.25 -6.29 1.95
CA THR A 366 -19.44 -6.35 2.82
C THR A 366 -19.61 -7.73 3.48
N GLU A 367 -18.58 -8.57 3.41
CA GLU A 367 -18.61 -9.97 3.83
C GLU A 367 -18.11 -10.08 5.27
N THR A 368 -18.99 -9.81 6.23
CA THR A 368 -18.63 -9.63 7.66
C THR A 368 -17.86 -10.81 8.24
N GLN A 369 -18.24 -12.04 7.89
CA GLN A 369 -17.54 -13.24 8.34
C GLN A 369 -16.11 -13.33 7.79
N TRP A 370 -15.89 -13.01 6.52
CA TRP A 370 -14.55 -12.97 5.96
C TRP A 370 -13.70 -11.86 6.59
N ILE A 371 -14.29 -10.69 6.87
CA ILE A 371 -13.61 -9.62 7.61
C ILE A 371 -13.17 -10.14 8.99
N SER A 372 -14.00 -10.92 9.67
CA SER A 372 -13.63 -11.59 10.93
C SER A 372 -12.46 -12.55 10.76
N ASP A 373 -12.42 -13.32 9.68
CA ASP A 373 -11.33 -14.25 9.38
C ASP A 373 -10.00 -13.49 9.19
N ILE A 374 -9.98 -12.43 8.38
CA ILE A 374 -8.74 -11.66 8.15
C ILE A 374 -8.29 -10.87 9.38
N ILE A 375 -9.20 -10.44 10.26
CA ILE A 375 -8.84 -9.83 11.55
C ILE A 375 -8.13 -10.86 12.42
N ARG A 376 -8.71 -12.06 12.55
CA ARG A 376 -8.10 -13.15 13.33
C ARG A 376 -6.72 -13.52 12.80
N ASP A 377 -6.58 -13.62 11.49
CA ASP A 377 -5.40 -14.23 10.87
C ASP A 377 -4.26 -13.22 10.61
N TYR A 378 -4.56 -11.94 10.36
CA TYR A 378 -3.57 -10.97 9.87
C TYR A 378 -3.44 -9.67 10.68
N ASP A 379 -4.26 -9.42 11.71
CA ASP A 379 -4.19 -8.16 12.49
C ASP A 379 -2.86 -7.96 13.18
N ILE A 380 -2.33 -9.01 13.82
CA ILE A 380 -1.01 -8.98 14.46
C ILE A 380 0.08 -8.73 13.41
N LYS A 381 0.03 -9.43 12.27
CA LYS A 381 1.03 -9.30 11.22
C LYS A 381 1.06 -7.89 10.62
N ALA A 382 -0.11 -7.30 10.37
CA ALA A 382 -0.24 -5.95 9.87
C ALA A 382 0.23 -4.90 10.90
N LYS A 383 0.02 -5.12 12.20
CA LYS A 383 0.59 -4.28 13.26
C LYS A 383 2.12 -4.34 13.29
N GLU A 384 2.69 -5.53 13.17
CA GLU A 384 4.15 -5.74 13.14
C GLU A 384 4.83 -5.06 11.94
N SER A 385 4.20 -5.13 10.76
CA SER A 385 4.75 -4.54 9.53
C SER A 385 4.46 -3.04 9.38
N GLY A 386 3.55 -2.50 10.19
CA GLY A 386 3.10 -1.11 10.08
C GLY A 386 2.01 -0.87 9.03
N ALA A 387 1.48 -1.94 8.41
CA ALA A 387 0.39 -1.85 7.44
C ALA A 387 -0.90 -1.30 8.09
N ILE A 388 -1.65 -0.53 7.29
CA ILE A 388 -2.99 -0.05 7.63
C ILE A 388 -3.94 -0.75 6.67
N ILE A 389 -4.76 -1.65 7.19
CA ILE A 389 -5.66 -2.46 6.40
C ILE A 389 -7.09 -2.08 6.80
N ILE A 390 -7.83 -1.41 5.92
CA ILE A 390 -9.20 -0.98 6.18
C ILE A 390 -10.14 -1.69 5.20
N PRO A 391 -10.63 -2.89 5.56
CA PRO A 391 -11.71 -3.49 4.82
C PRO A 391 -13.00 -2.68 5.01
N ALA A 392 -14.01 -2.96 4.20
CA ALA A 392 -15.35 -2.38 4.34
C ALA A 392 -15.42 -0.85 4.20
N ILE A 393 -14.61 -0.27 3.30
CA ILE A 393 -14.92 1.04 2.68
C ILE A 393 -16.04 0.85 1.65
N SER A 394 -17.14 0.26 2.11
CA SER A 394 -18.32 -0.04 1.31
C SER A 394 -19.33 1.12 1.37
N GLY A 395 -20.26 1.13 0.43
CA GLY A 395 -21.30 2.16 0.36
C GLY A 395 -22.32 2.09 1.49
N SER A 396 -22.30 1.05 2.32
CA SER A 396 -23.17 0.93 3.50
C SER A 396 -22.39 1.06 4.81
N SER A 397 -21.22 0.44 4.93
CA SER A 397 -20.48 0.37 6.19
C SER A 397 -19.72 1.64 6.52
N ALA A 398 -19.07 2.27 5.54
CA ALA A 398 -18.33 3.51 5.77
C ALA A 398 -19.23 4.67 6.21
N PRO A 399 -20.39 4.95 5.57
CA PRO A 399 -21.30 5.99 6.06
C PRO A 399 -21.77 5.76 7.51
N SER A 400 -22.20 4.54 7.85
CA SER A 400 -22.65 4.19 9.20
C SER A 400 -21.56 4.38 10.25
N ASP A 401 -20.32 3.96 9.94
CA ASP A 401 -19.18 4.12 10.83
C ASP A 401 -18.79 5.59 11.02
N LEU A 402 -18.80 6.38 9.93
CA LEU A 402 -18.49 7.80 9.98
C LEU A 402 -19.52 8.62 10.76
N VAL A 403 -20.83 8.39 10.56
CA VAL A 403 -21.85 9.14 11.33
C VAL A 403 -21.82 8.82 12.82
N ALA A 404 -21.53 7.56 13.18
CA ALA A 404 -21.33 7.18 14.58
C ALA A 404 -20.10 7.87 15.19
N TRP A 405 -19.00 7.90 14.44
CA TRP A 405 -17.77 8.59 14.84
C TRP A 405 -17.97 10.10 15.00
N LEU A 406 -18.68 10.74 14.06
CA LEU A 406 -19.00 12.17 14.11
C LEU A 406 -19.82 12.53 15.35
N VAL A 407 -20.85 11.74 15.66
CA VAL A 407 -21.65 11.94 16.88
C VAL A 407 -20.77 11.81 18.12
N ALA A 408 -19.93 10.77 18.22
CA ALA A 408 -19.06 10.56 19.37
C ALA A 408 -18.02 11.69 19.53
N CYS A 409 -17.42 12.14 18.43
CA CYS A 409 -16.49 13.27 18.43
C CYS A 409 -17.18 14.58 18.81
N TYR A 410 -18.39 14.85 18.30
CA TYR A 410 -19.15 16.04 18.66
C TYR A 410 -19.40 16.12 20.17
N LEU A 411 -19.86 15.03 20.79
CA LEU A 411 -20.10 14.99 22.24
C LEU A 411 -18.80 15.24 23.03
N ARG A 412 -17.71 14.57 22.65
CA ARG A 412 -16.39 14.74 23.27
C ARG A 412 -15.90 16.18 23.16
N ASP A 413 -15.94 16.75 21.96
CA ASP A 413 -15.38 18.07 21.66
C ASP A 413 -16.17 19.20 22.33
N HIS A 414 -17.44 18.96 22.71
CA HIS A 414 -18.28 19.87 23.48
C HIS A 414 -18.30 19.56 24.99
N GLY A 415 -17.44 18.66 25.47
CA GLY A 415 -17.35 18.30 26.89
C GLY A 415 -18.60 17.60 27.45
N LEU A 416 -19.41 17.01 26.58
CA LEU A 416 -20.60 16.24 26.96
C LEU A 416 -20.22 14.78 27.33
N PRO A 417 -21.07 14.07 28.10
CA PRO A 417 -20.85 12.65 28.37
C PRO A 417 -20.75 11.83 27.07
N VAL A 418 -19.98 10.75 27.10
CA VAL A 418 -19.88 9.81 25.98
C VAL A 418 -21.26 9.23 25.61
N ALA A 419 -21.44 8.93 24.33
CA ALA A 419 -22.69 8.36 23.85
C ALA A 419 -22.94 6.99 24.49
N SER A 420 -24.10 6.81 25.11
CA SER A 420 -24.58 5.48 25.52
C SER A 420 -25.23 4.74 24.34
N GLU A 421 -25.86 5.49 23.43
CA GLU A 421 -26.56 4.91 22.30
C GLU A 421 -26.50 5.86 21.10
N VAL A 422 -26.19 5.31 19.92
CA VAL A 422 -26.34 6.01 18.64
C VAL A 422 -27.32 5.23 17.77
N ILE A 423 -28.41 5.88 17.37
CA ILE A 423 -29.41 5.31 16.48
C ILE A 423 -29.21 5.90 15.10
N CYS A 424 -29.06 5.04 14.10
CA CYS A 424 -28.87 5.45 12.72
C CYS A 424 -30.03 4.97 11.83
N SER A 425 -30.55 5.87 10.99
CA SER A 425 -31.48 5.57 9.90
C SER A 425 -30.77 5.72 8.56
N GLY A 426 -30.55 4.60 7.87
CA GLY A 426 -29.93 4.54 6.55
C GLY A 426 -31.00 4.36 5.46
N LYS A 427 -31.04 5.28 4.50
CA LYS A 427 -31.94 5.23 3.35
C LYS A 427 -31.14 5.18 2.05
N LEU A 428 -31.36 4.13 1.28
CA LEU A 428 -30.82 3.97 -0.07
C LEU A 428 -31.97 4.06 -1.07
N THR A 429 -31.87 5.01 -2.00
CA THR A 429 -32.72 5.06 -3.19
C THR A 429 -31.88 4.50 -4.34
N MET A 430 -32.19 3.28 -4.76
CA MET A 430 -31.42 2.56 -5.78
C MET A 430 -32.32 2.21 -6.97
N HIS A 431 -31.77 2.31 -8.19
CA HIS A 431 -32.50 1.90 -9.40
C HIS A 431 -32.56 0.37 -9.50
N GLY A 432 -31.51 -0.31 -9.04
CA GLY A 432 -31.47 -1.77 -8.96
C GLY A 432 -30.16 -2.29 -8.38
N MET A 433 -30.17 -3.54 -7.90
CA MET A 433 -28.97 -4.18 -7.39
C MET A 433 -28.08 -4.68 -8.54
N GLN A 434 -26.78 -4.41 -8.45
CA GLN A 434 -25.80 -4.87 -9.44
C GLN A 434 -25.53 -6.38 -9.30
N GLY A 435 -25.19 -7.04 -10.41
CA GLY A 435 -24.94 -8.48 -10.42
C GLY A 435 -23.85 -8.90 -9.42
N GLY A 436 -22.77 -8.12 -9.33
CA GLY A 436 -21.68 -8.39 -8.37
C GLY A 436 -22.12 -8.38 -6.90
N SER A 437 -22.94 -7.41 -6.50
CA SER A 437 -23.46 -7.32 -5.13
C SER A 437 -24.37 -8.50 -4.79
N LEU A 438 -25.26 -8.89 -5.71
CA LEU A 438 -26.13 -10.04 -5.52
C LEU A 438 -25.33 -11.35 -5.40
N HIS A 439 -24.35 -11.55 -6.28
CA HIS A 439 -23.47 -12.73 -6.22
C HIS A 439 -22.66 -12.78 -4.92
N THR A 440 -22.26 -11.63 -4.37
CA THR A 440 -21.61 -11.53 -3.07
C THR A 440 -22.54 -12.02 -1.96
N VAL A 441 -23.78 -11.54 -1.91
CA VAL A 441 -24.79 -12.00 -0.92
C VAL A 441 -25.03 -13.50 -1.03
N LEU A 442 -25.22 -14.01 -2.25
CA LEU A 442 -25.46 -15.45 -2.47
C LEU A 442 -24.25 -16.31 -2.12
N GLY A 443 -23.04 -15.82 -2.38
CA GLY A 443 -21.78 -16.46 -2.03
C GLY A 443 -21.57 -16.52 -0.51
N VAL A 444 -21.80 -15.42 0.21
CA VAL A 444 -21.76 -15.40 1.68
C VAL A 444 -22.76 -16.40 2.26
N ALA A 445 -24.00 -16.41 1.77
CA ALA A 445 -25.01 -17.38 2.21
C ALA A 445 -24.59 -18.84 1.92
N ALA A 446 -23.88 -19.09 0.82
CA ALA A 446 -23.38 -20.40 0.46
C ALA A 446 -22.24 -20.88 1.38
N THR A 447 -21.29 -19.99 1.65
CA THR A 447 -20.02 -20.30 2.32
C THR A 447 -20.17 -20.27 3.83
N TYR A 448 -20.83 -19.24 4.37
CA TYR A 448 -20.93 -18.96 5.80
C TYR A 448 -22.33 -19.21 6.38
N GLY A 449 -23.32 -19.48 5.52
CA GLY A 449 -24.72 -19.60 5.93
C GLY A 449 -25.39 -18.25 6.21
N ILE A 450 -26.61 -18.30 6.72
CA ILE A 450 -27.47 -17.11 6.93
C ILE A 450 -27.50 -16.62 8.38
N TRP A 451 -26.89 -17.35 9.31
CA TRP A 451 -27.06 -17.14 10.75
C TRP A 451 -26.54 -15.79 11.22
N GLY A 452 -25.52 -15.22 10.56
CA GLY A 452 -25.07 -13.86 10.82
C GLY A 452 -26.20 -12.83 10.69
N TRP A 453 -26.96 -12.86 9.58
CA TRP A 453 -28.08 -11.93 9.35
C TRP A 453 -29.30 -12.17 10.26
N LEU A 454 -29.34 -13.31 10.94
CA LEU A 454 -30.34 -13.60 11.97
C LEU A 454 -29.85 -13.31 13.39
N SER A 455 -28.54 -13.11 13.57
CA SER A 455 -27.89 -12.86 14.85
C SER A 455 -28.18 -11.46 15.38
N THR A 456 -28.04 -11.31 16.69
CA THR A 456 -27.97 -10.02 17.40
C THR A 456 -26.59 -9.77 18.00
N ASP A 457 -25.67 -10.73 17.84
CA ASP A 457 -24.28 -10.60 18.27
C ASP A 457 -23.48 -9.83 17.22
N ILE A 458 -23.08 -8.61 17.59
CA ILE A 458 -22.29 -7.69 16.77
C ILE A 458 -20.81 -7.69 17.17
N SER A 459 -20.40 -8.56 18.09
CA SER A 459 -19.01 -8.65 18.57
C SER A 459 -18.08 -9.45 17.66
N ILE A 460 -18.58 -9.95 16.53
CA ILE A 460 -17.83 -10.82 15.61
C ILE A 460 -16.51 -10.18 15.14
N LEU A 461 -16.49 -8.87 14.90
CA LEU A 461 -15.27 -8.16 14.49
C LEU A 461 -14.42 -7.65 15.67
N SER A 462 -14.86 -7.89 16.92
CA SER A 462 -14.21 -7.41 18.15
C SER A 462 -14.30 -8.44 19.30
N PRO A 463 -13.78 -9.66 19.13
CA PRO A 463 -14.00 -10.74 20.08
C PRO A 463 -13.31 -10.55 21.45
N GLU A 464 -12.20 -9.80 21.51
CA GLU A 464 -11.42 -9.58 22.74
C GLU A 464 -12.06 -8.54 23.69
N THR A 465 -12.81 -7.60 23.14
CA THR A 465 -13.53 -6.54 23.86
C THR A 465 -15.03 -6.72 23.64
N LYS A 466 -15.61 -7.75 24.26
CA LYS A 466 -17.07 -7.90 24.27
C LYS A 466 -17.67 -6.73 25.05
N SER A 467 -18.35 -5.82 24.35
CA SER A 467 -19.22 -4.85 25.02
C SER A 467 -20.16 -5.61 25.97
N SER A 468 -20.25 -5.13 27.20
CA SER A 468 -21.12 -5.73 28.22
C SER A 468 -22.61 -5.51 27.88
N VAL A 469 -22.90 -4.58 26.97
CA VAL A 469 -24.26 -4.12 26.63
C VAL A 469 -24.68 -4.67 25.27
N LYS A 470 -25.73 -5.50 25.26
CA LYS A 470 -26.34 -6.00 24.02
C LYS A 470 -27.34 -4.98 23.46
N PRO A 471 -27.34 -4.73 22.14
CA PRO A 471 -28.36 -3.90 21.51
C PRO A 471 -29.75 -4.47 21.76
N ARG A 472 -30.68 -3.66 22.29
CA ARG A 472 -32.08 -4.06 22.46
C ARG A 472 -32.88 -3.63 21.23
N LYS A 473 -33.07 -4.55 20.28
CA LYS A 473 -33.97 -4.31 19.14
C LYS A 473 -35.43 -4.44 19.59
N GLY A 474 -36.30 -3.55 19.12
CA GLY A 474 -37.72 -3.55 19.44
C GLY A 474 -38.44 -4.79 18.89
N LEU A 475 -39.65 -5.03 19.41
CA LEU A 475 -40.53 -6.13 18.98
C LEU A 475 -40.76 -6.06 17.46
N PHE A 476 -40.61 -7.21 16.78
CA PHE A 476 -40.71 -7.31 15.31
C PHE A 476 -39.82 -6.29 14.57
N GLY A 477 -38.69 -5.91 15.16
CA GLY A 477 -37.71 -5.02 14.56
C GLY A 477 -38.19 -3.60 14.28
N HIS A 478 -39.32 -3.19 14.86
CA HIS A 478 -39.79 -1.80 14.86
C HIS A 478 -39.14 -1.00 15.99
N ARG A 479 -38.79 0.25 15.70
CA ARG A 479 -38.43 1.27 16.69
C ARG A 479 -39.10 2.58 16.28
N TYR A 480 -39.55 3.37 17.25
CA TYR A 480 -39.93 4.76 17.00
C TYR A 480 -38.91 5.66 17.66
N ASP A 481 -38.48 6.68 16.94
CA ASP A 481 -37.64 7.74 17.45
C ASP A 481 -38.27 9.09 17.08
N ARG A 482 -38.18 10.08 17.97
CA ARG A 482 -38.85 11.36 17.76
C ARG A 482 -38.25 12.20 16.62
N HIS A 483 -36.96 12.03 16.34
CA HIS A 483 -36.23 12.77 15.30
C HIS A 483 -36.16 11.97 13.99
N LEU A 484 -36.17 10.63 14.07
CA LEU A 484 -36.06 9.76 12.88
C LEU A 484 -37.38 9.13 12.44
N GLY A 485 -38.45 9.22 13.25
CA GLY A 485 -39.76 8.65 12.96
C GLY A 485 -39.85 7.14 13.17
N HIS A 486 -40.65 6.46 12.34
CA HIS A 486 -40.75 5.01 12.37
C HIS A 486 -39.55 4.38 11.69
N LEU A 487 -38.95 3.40 12.37
CA LEU A 487 -37.76 2.68 11.94
C LEU A 487 -38.05 1.19 11.85
N ALA A 488 -37.43 0.53 10.87
CA ALA A 488 -37.62 -0.89 10.58
C ALA A 488 -36.28 -1.61 10.41
N THR A 489 -36.34 -2.94 10.40
CA THR A 489 -35.16 -3.80 10.25
C THR A 489 -34.42 -3.53 8.95
N SER A 490 -33.12 -3.25 9.06
CA SER A 490 -32.20 -3.17 7.92
C SER A 490 -31.52 -4.52 7.69
N PHE A 491 -31.39 -4.91 6.41
CA PHE A 491 -30.69 -6.13 6.00
C PHE A 491 -29.18 -6.05 6.26
N VAL A 492 -28.57 -4.87 6.08
CA VAL A 492 -27.13 -4.64 6.22
C VAL A 492 -26.70 -4.32 7.65
N ALA A 493 -27.67 -4.09 8.55
CA ALA A 493 -27.43 -3.63 9.92
C ALA A 493 -26.42 -4.51 10.67
N TRP A 494 -26.53 -5.84 10.60
CA TRP A 494 -25.64 -6.71 11.37
C TRP A 494 -24.15 -6.50 11.02
N GLY A 495 -23.83 -6.36 9.73
CA GLY A 495 -22.46 -6.10 9.29
C GLY A 495 -21.98 -4.71 9.67
N ASN A 496 -22.80 -3.69 9.42
CA ASN A 496 -22.47 -2.31 9.73
C ASN A 496 -22.32 -2.08 11.25
N GLU A 497 -23.25 -2.59 12.06
CA GLU A 497 -23.18 -2.54 13.53
C GLU A 497 -21.90 -3.22 14.05
N SER A 498 -21.46 -4.32 13.42
CA SER A 498 -20.21 -4.99 13.79
C SER A 498 -18.96 -4.16 13.44
N VAL A 499 -18.99 -3.40 12.34
CA VAL A 499 -17.91 -2.46 11.98
C VAL A 499 -17.84 -1.32 12.99
N VAL A 500 -18.98 -0.68 13.31
CA VAL A 500 -19.01 0.42 14.30
C VAL A 500 -18.60 -0.07 15.69
N GLN A 501 -19.01 -1.28 16.08
CA GLN A 501 -18.58 -1.90 17.33
C GLN A 501 -17.05 -2.07 17.39
N ARG A 502 -16.41 -2.41 16.25
CA ARG A 502 -14.94 -2.46 16.17
C ARG A 502 -14.30 -1.09 16.29
N SER A 503 -14.86 -0.07 15.66
CA SER A 503 -14.40 1.31 15.82
C SER A 503 -14.43 1.75 17.29
N ALA A 504 -15.53 1.43 17.99
CA ALA A 504 -15.67 1.71 19.42
C ALA A 504 -14.64 0.94 20.26
N ALA A 505 -14.42 -0.34 19.98
CA ALA A 505 -13.42 -1.17 20.66
C ALA A 505 -11.99 -0.65 20.47
N LEU A 506 -11.64 -0.23 19.25
CA LEU A 506 -10.31 0.30 18.93
C LEU A 506 -10.10 1.73 19.47
N ASN A 507 -11.16 2.48 19.71
CA ASN A 507 -11.12 3.87 20.17
C ASN A 507 -12.00 4.12 21.42
N GLY A 508 -11.75 3.36 22.48
CA GLY A 508 -12.52 3.45 23.74
C GLY A 508 -12.54 4.86 24.36
N LYS A 509 -11.50 5.68 24.11
CA LYS A 509 -11.46 7.08 24.60
C LYS A 509 -12.54 7.97 23.98
N THR A 510 -12.95 7.70 22.74
CA THR A 510 -13.94 8.51 22.03
C THR A 510 -15.36 7.98 22.25
N TYR A 511 -15.54 6.66 22.25
CA TYR A 511 -16.86 6.03 22.31
C TYR A 511 -17.30 5.66 23.73
N GLY A 512 -16.36 5.28 24.62
CA GLY A 512 -16.66 4.73 25.94
C GLY A 512 -17.03 3.24 25.92
N ASP A 513 -16.95 2.59 27.09
CA ASP A 513 -17.10 1.13 27.22
C ASP A 513 -18.56 0.63 27.07
N ASP A 514 -19.54 1.51 27.36
CA ASP A 514 -20.98 1.22 27.31
C ASP A 514 -21.62 1.60 25.96
N PHE A 515 -20.83 1.94 24.93
CA PHE A 515 -21.33 2.42 23.64
C PHE A 515 -22.12 1.34 22.87
N VAL A 516 -23.27 1.74 22.32
CA VAL A 516 -24.10 0.90 21.44
C VAL A 516 -24.50 1.66 20.18
N PHE A 517 -24.27 1.06 19.02
CA PHE A 517 -24.79 1.56 17.73
C PHE A 517 -25.88 0.63 17.21
N MET A 518 -26.97 1.21 16.68
CA MET A 518 -28.03 0.46 16.02
C MET A 518 -28.45 1.09 14.70
N GLU A 519 -28.55 0.25 13.67
CA GLU A 519 -28.92 0.69 12.33
C GLU A 519 -30.29 0.16 11.90
N TYR A 520 -31.08 1.07 11.34
CA TYR A 520 -32.41 0.83 10.83
C TYR A 520 -32.58 1.45 9.45
N ILE A 521 -33.67 1.09 8.78
CA ILE A 521 -34.18 1.81 7.61
C ILE A 521 -35.45 2.59 8.00
N PRO A 522 -35.73 3.74 7.35
CA PRO A 522 -36.94 4.50 7.63
C PRO A 522 -38.19 3.75 7.14
N ALA A 523 -39.28 3.87 7.88
CA ALA A 523 -40.59 3.33 7.54
C ALA A 523 -41.66 4.43 7.65
N ALA A 524 -42.72 4.32 6.85
CA ALA A 524 -43.80 5.30 6.86
C ALA A 524 -44.72 5.19 8.09
N SER A 525 -44.79 4.00 8.70
CA SER A 525 -45.68 3.70 9.82
C SER A 525 -45.21 2.45 10.58
N LEU A 526 -45.82 2.17 11.73
CA LEU A 526 -45.63 0.92 12.48
C LEU A 526 -45.94 -0.31 11.61
N THR A 527 -47.05 -0.30 10.87
CA THR A 527 -47.47 -1.45 10.04
C THR A 527 -46.48 -1.70 8.89
N SER A 528 -46.00 -0.63 8.26
CA SER A 528 -44.94 -0.70 7.25
C SER A 528 -43.66 -1.28 7.84
N ALA A 529 -43.26 -0.85 9.04
CA ALA A 529 -42.06 -1.35 9.71
C ALA A 529 -42.12 -2.85 10.01
N VAL A 530 -43.25 -3.33 10.54
CA VAL A 530 -43.47 -4.76 10.80
C VAL A 530 -43.48 -5.57 9.50
N PHE A 531 -44.12 -5.06 8.45
CA PHE A 531 -44.13 -5.72 7.14
C PHE A 531 -42.72 -5.86 6.56
N ILE A 532 -41.94 -4.77 6.57
CA ILE A 532 -40.53 -4.77 6.16
C ILE A 532 -39.75 -5.84 6.94
N HIS A 533 -39.88 -5.88 8.27
CA HIS A 533 -39.21 -6.87 9.10
C HIS A 533 -39.51 -8.31 8.68
N ILE A 534 -40.79 -8.64 8.50
CA ILE A 534 -41.23 -9.99 8.08
C ILE A 534 -40.64 -10.34 6.72
N VAL A 535 -40.74 -9.44 5.74
CA VAL A 535 -40.22 -9.66 4.39
C VAL A 535 -38.70 -9.85 4.41
N THR A 536 -37.97 -9.02 5.13
CA THR A 536 -36.51 -9.14 5.26
C THR A 536 -36.11 -10.47 5.89
N LYS A 537 -36.75 -10.87 7.00
CA LYS A 537 -36.43 -12.14 7.68
C LYS A 537 -36.81 -13.36 6.84
N LEU A 538 -37.96 -13.34 6.16
CA LEU A 538 -38.34 -14.39 5.22
C LEU A 538 -37.34 -14.49 4.07
N GLY A 539 -36.95 -13.35 3.49
CA GLY A 539 -35.94 -13.28 2.43
C GLY A 539 -34.62 -13.91 2.86
N ILE A 540 -34.12 -13.57 4.06
CA ILE A 540 -32.91 -14.19 4.64
C ILE A 540 -33.06 -15.71 4.77
N ILE A 541 -34.19 -16.19 5.28
CA ILE A 541 -34.44 -17.63 5.44
C ILE A 541 -34.45 -18.35 4.09
N LEU A 542 -35.04 -17.75 3.06
CA LEU A 542 -35.05 -18.31 1.70
C LEU A 542 -33.63 -18.47 1.12
N LEU A 543 -32.69 -17.59 1.49
CA LEU A 543 -31.28 -17.72 1.07
C LEU A 543 -30.60 -18.97 1.63
N ALA A 544 -31.09 -19.59 2.71
CA ALA A 544 -30.56 -20.88 3.17
C ALA A 544 -30.88 -22.03 2.20
N ILE A 545 -31.88 -21.86 1.33
CA ILE A 545 -32.39 -22.92 0.47
C ILE A 545 -31.60 -22.92 -0.85
N SER A 546 -30.84 -24.00 -1.10
CA SER A 546 -29.94 -24.09 -2.26
C SER A 546 -30.65 -23.94 -3.62
N TRP A 547 -31.83 -24.53 -3.81
CA TRP A 547 -32.57 -24.41 -5.07
C TRP A 547 -33.08 -22.97 -5.28
N PHE A 548 -33.47 -22.28 -4.20
CA PHE A 548 -33.90 -20.88 -4.27
C PHE A 548 -32.72 -19.99 -4.67
N ARG A 549 -31.54 -20.17 -4.07
CA ARG A 549 -30.33 -19.46 -4.48
C ARG A 549 -30.01 -19.68 -5.96
N CYS A 550 -30.06 -20.94 -6.43
CA CYS A 550 -29.83 -21.27 -7.83
C CYS A 550 -30.84 -20.59 -8.77
N LEU A 551 -32.13 -20.56 -8.38
CA LEU A 551 -33.18 -19.87 -9.11
C LEU A 551 -32.91 -18.35 -9.18
N VAL A 552 -32.47 -17.73 -8.08
CA VAL A 552 -32.12 -16.30 -8.04
C VAL A 552 -30.94 -16.02 -8.96
N VAL A 553 -29.85 -16.81 -8.90
CA VAL A 553 -28.69 -16.68 -9.81
C VAL A 553 -29.14 -16.74 -11.27
N ARG A 554 -29.94 -17.75 -11.63
CA ARG A 554 -30.39 -17.99 -13.01
C ARG A 554 -31.17 -16.81 -13.60
N ASN A 555 -31.94 -16.09 -12.78
CA ASN A 555 -32.78 -14.98 -13.21
C ASN A 555 -32.16 -13.61 -12.92
N SER A 556 -30.87 -13.57 -12.55
CA SER A 556 -30.19 -12.34 -12.15
C SER A 556 -29.20 -11.81 -13.18
N LEU A 557 -28.77 -10.56 -12.99
CA LEU A 557 -27.73 -9.93 -13.80
C LEU A 557 -26.38 -10.64 -13.61
N ALA A 558 -25.68 -10.88 -14.71
CA ALA A 558 -24.33 -11.44 -14.68
C ALA A 558 -23.35 -10.54 -13.91
N PRO A 559 -22.28 -11.09 -13.31
CA PRO A 559 -21.22 -10.29 -12.72
C PRO A 559 -20.64 -9.29 -13.72
N GLY A 560 -20.50 -8.03 -13.29
CA GLY A 560 -20.00 -6.94 -14.13
C GLY A 560 -21.05 -6.26 -15.01
N THR A 561 -22.34 -6.59 -14.84
CA THR A 561 -23.45 -5.81 -15.40
C THR A 561 -24.31 -5.19 -14.31
N GLY A 562 -25.04 -4.13 -14.65
CA GLY A 562 -25.86 -3.35 -13.75
C GLY A 562 -26.76 -2.38 -14.52
N PRO A 563 -27.62 -1.62 -13.80
CA PRO A 563 -28.35 -0.50 -14.37
C PRO A 563 -27.49 0.46 -15.17
N ASP A 564 -28.10 1.19 -16.10
CA ASP A 564 -27.39 2.26 -16.82
C ASP A 564 -26.85 3.31 -15.83
N ARG A 565 -25.59 3.70 -16.02
CA ARG A 565 -24.89 4.58 -15.08
C ARG A 565 -25.37 6.03 -15.18
N ALA A 566 -25.73 6.50 -16.37
CA ALA A 566 -26.20 7.87 -16.56
C ALA A 566 -27.59 8.04 -15.91
N GLU A 567 -28.47 7.05 -16.08
CA GLU A 567 -29.76 7.00 -15.38
C GLU A 567 -29.59 6.89 -13.87
N SER A 568 -28.69 6.01 -13.41
CA SER A 568 -28.40 5.85 -11.97
C SER A 568 -27.92 7.15 -11.33
N ARG A 569 -27.11 7.95 -12.03
CA ARG A 569 -26.65 9.27 -11.53
C ARG A 569 -27.76 10.28 -11.30
N GLN A 570 -28.91 10.13 -11.95
CA GLN A 570 -30.03 11.06 -11.82
C GLN A 570 -31.05 10.62 -10.76
N MET A 571 -31.19 9.31 -10.54
CA MET A 571 -32.21 8.75 -9.66
C MET A 571 -31.68 8.30 -8.29
N GLU A 572 -30.43 7.86 -8.23
CA GLU A 572 -29.90 7.25 -7.02
C GLU A 572 -29.43 8.30 -6.00
N SER A 573 -29.65 7.96 -4.73
CA SER A 573 -29.21 8.77 -3.60
C SER A 573 -29.12 7.92 -2.35
N ALA A 574 -28.27 8.37 -1.42
CA ALA A 574 -28.11 7.73 -0.13
C ALA A 574 -28.07 8.78 0.99
N GLU A 575 -28.70 8.46 2.11
CA GLU A 575 -28.73 9.33 3.30
C GLU A 575 -28.67 8.48 4.57
N TRP A 576 -27.75 8.83 5.47
CA TRP A 576 -27.70 8.33 6.83
C TRP A 576 -27.93 9.48 7.79
N LYS A 577 -28.84 9.28 8.73
CA LYS A 577 -29.11 10.20 9.84
C LYS A 577 -28.87 9.48 11.14
N ALA A 578 -27.93 9.97 11.95
CA ALA A 578 -27.58 9.40 13.24
C ALA A 578 -27.87 10.39 14.36
N ILE A 579 -28.39 9.88 15.47
CA ILE A 579 -28.65 10.65 16.68
C ILE A 579 -27.96 10.02 17.88
N GLY A 580 -27.35 10.85 18.72
CA GLY A 580 -26.60 10.43 19.90
C GLY A 580 -27.34 10.71 21.20
N TYR A 581 -27.48 9.67 22.02
CA TYR A 581 -28.03 9.72 23.37
C TYR A 581 -26.93 9.48 24.40
N VAL A 582 -27.07 10.09 25.58
CA VAL A 582 -26.19 9.89 26.73
C VAL A 582 -26.95 9.26 27.90
N LYS A 583 -26.22 8.56 28.76
CA LYS A 583 -26.80 7.83 29.91
C LYS A 583 -27.57 8.78 30.83
N GLY A 584 -28.84 8.48 31.08
CA GLY A 584 -29.70 9.29 31.94
C GLY A 584 -30.41 10.46 31.26
N SER A 585 -30.17 10.71 29.97
CA SER A 585 -30.93 11.66 29.17
C SER A 585 -31.98 10.95 28.32
N ALA A 586 -33.22 11.48 28.32
CA ALA A 586 -34.27 11.06 27.38
C ALA A 586 -34.20 11.82 26.04
N GLU A 587 -33.48 12.93 25.99
CA GLU A 587 -33.26 13.73 24.79
C GLU A 587 -31.94 13.36 24.12
N ALA A 588 -31.94 13.34 22.79
CA ALA A 588 -30.73 13.22 22.00
C ALA A 588 -29.97 14.56 22.01
N LEU A 589 -28.65 14.50 22.08
CA LEU A 589 -27.79 15.68 22.22
C LEU A 589 -27.06 16.04 20.93
N ALA A 590 -26.88 15.09 20.03
CA ALA A 590 -26.14 15.27 18.79
C ALA A 590 -26.88 14.63 17.62
N PHE A 591 -26.78 15.26 16.46
CA PHE A 591 -27.25 14.75 15.18
C PHE A 591 -26.11 14.81 14.16
N ALA A 592 -25.93 13.73 13.41
CA ALA A 592 -25.03 13.69 12.27
C ALA A 592 -25.76 13.21 11.02
N ARG A 593 -25.39 13.76 9.88
CA ARG A 593 -25.93 13.36 8.58
C ARG A 593 -24.82 13.15 7.58
N PHE A 594 -24.99 12.10 6.77
CA PHE A 594 -24.16 11.79 5.63
C PHE A 594 -25.08 11.60 4.43
N ARG A 595 -24.89 12.39 3.37
CA ARG A 595 -25.72 12.33 2.17
C ARG A 595 -24.87 12.35 0.90
N TYR A 596 -25.31 11.56 -0.06
CA TYR A 596 -24.77 11.51 -1.41
C TYR A 596 -25.90 11.48 -2.43
N SER A 597 -25.74 12.22 -3.53
CA SER A 597 -26.68 12.19 -4.67
C SER A 597 -25.90 11.85 -5.93
N GLY A 598 -26.35 10.83 -6.66
CA GLY A 598 -25.60 10.24 -7.76
C GLY A 598 -25.62 8.71 -7.69
N ALA A 599 -24.97 8.08 -8.67
CA ALA A 599 -24.94 6.62 -8.73
C ALA A 599 -24.20 6.05 -7.50
N LEU A 600 -24.83 5.10 -6.80
CA LEU A 600 -24.25 4.54 -5.56
C LEU A 600 -22.93 3.80 -5.82
N VAL A 601 -22.71 3.32 -7.06
CA VAL A 601 -21.41 2.74 -7.44
C VAL A 601 -20.30 3.80 -7.51
N ASP A 602 -20.63 5.01 -7.95
CA ASP A 602 -19.68 6.13 -7.97
C ASP A 602 -19.35 6.53 -6.52
N MET A 603 -20.36 6.56 -5.64
CA MET A 603 -20.18 6.78 -4.19
C MET A 603 -19.14 5.82 -3.59
N VAL A 604 -19.29 4.51 -3.84
CA VAL A 604 -18.39 3.47 -3.34
C VAL A 604 -16.97 3.65 -3.87
N ALA A 605 -16.83 3.96 -5.16
CA ALA A 605 -15.53 4.19 -5.78
C ALA A 605 -14.82 5.42 -5.19
N ILE A 606 -15.56 6.53 -5.02
CA ILE A 606 -15.00 7.75 -4.41
C ILE A 606 -14.59 7.48 -2.97
N LEU A 607 -15.42 6.80 -2.17
CA LEU A 607 -15.08 6.44 -0.78
C LEU A 607 -13.73 5.71 -0.69
N ALA A 608 -13.47 4.72 -1.54
CA ALA A 608 -12.20 3.96 -1.49
C ALA A 608 -11.00 4.73 -2.02
N VAL A 609 -11.17 5.55 -3.05
CA VAL A 609 -10.07 6.36 -3.57
C VAL A 609 -9.70 7.46 -2.57
N GLU A 610 -10.69 8.13 -1.99
CA GLU A 610 -10.46 9.16 -0.98
C GLU A 610 -9.94 8.58 0.34
N SER A 611 -10.29 7.34 0.68
CA SER A 611 -9.72 6.65 1.84
C SER A 611 -8.25 6.29 1.64
N ALA A 612 -7.87 5.82 0.45
CA ALA A 612 -6.48 5.55 0.11
C ALA A 612 -5.63 6.84 0.19
N ALA A 613 -6.16 7.96 -0.30
CA ALA A 613 -5.50 9.25 -0.18
C ALA A 613 -5.41 9.76 1.26
N ALA A 614 -6.45 9.55 2.07
CA ALA A 614 -6.43 9.91 3.49
C ALA A 614 -5.36 9.12 4.26
N ILE A 615 -5.21 7.81 3.99
CA ILE A 615 -4.10 7.01 4.55
C ILE A 615 -2.76 7.65 4.21
N LYS A 616 -2.56 8.02 2.95
CA LYS A 616 -1.33 8.64 2.47
C LYS A 616 -0.99 9.93 3.25
N GLU A 617 -1.96 10.84 3.38
CA GLU A 617 -1.79 12.09 4.12
C GLU A 617 -1.46 11.85 5.60
N MET A 618 -2.12 10.87 6.22
CA MET A 618 -1.90 10.54 7.62
C MET A 618 -0.52 9.94 7.89
N VAL A 619 0.00 9.12 6.98
CA VAL A 619 1.34 8.54 7.07
C VAL A 619 2.41 9.63 6.97
N VAL A 620 2.22 10.62 6.08
CA VAL A 620 3.16 11.74 5.90
C VAL A 620 3.16 12.70 7.10
N ALA A 621 2.02 12.93 7.75
CA ALA A 621 1.87 13.92 8.82
C ALA A 621 2.48 13.54 10.19
N ASP A 622 3.21 12.41 10.28
CA ASP A 622 3.95 11.85 11.44
C ASP A 622 3.58 12.40 12.83
N SER A 623 2.38 12.03 13.32
CA SER A 623 1.84 12.50 14.61
C SER A 623 1.68 11.37 15.62
N GLY A 624 2.79 10.69 15.97
CA GLY A 624 2.98 10.03 17.27
C GLY A 624 2.07 8.86 17.69
N SER A 625 1.05 8.50 16.91
CA SER A 625 0.18 7.34 17.13
C SER A 625 -0.26 6.79 15.79
N ARG A 626 0.63 6.05 15.11
CA ARG A 626 0.28 5.40 13.84
C ARG A 626 -0.78 4.33 14.10
N ILE A 627 -1.96 4.51 13.51
CA ILE A 627 -2.93 3.43 13.34
C ILE A 627 -2.23 2.36 12.52
N THR A 628 -2.27 1.11 12.96
CA THR A 628 -1.73 -0.06 12.25
C THR A 628 -2.64 -1.26 12.51
N GLY A 629 -2.52 -2.30 11.68
CA GLY A 629 -3.39 -3.48 11.76
C GLY A 629 -4.65 -3.34 10.92
N LEU A 630 -5.63 -4.20 11.22
CA LEU A 630 -6.95 -4.16 10.58
C LEU A 630 -7.85 -3.16 11.30
N SER A 631 -8.14 -2.05 10.64
CA SER A 631 -8.94 -0.96 11.21
C SER A 631 -10.27 -0.78 10.48
N THR A 632 -11.00 0.27 10.83
CA THR A 632 -12.32 0.61 10.29
C THR A 632 -12.29 1.98 9.58
N PRO A 633 -13.31 2.32 8.76
CA PRO A 633 -13.36 3.58 8.03
C PRO A 633 -13.15 4.83 8.89
N SER A 634 -13.73 4.87 10.10
CA SER A 634 -13.63 5.99 11.04
C SER A 634 -12.23 6.23 11.60
N ALA A 635 -11.32 5.25 11.49
CA ALA A 635 -9.94 5.43 11.89
C ALA A 635 -9.22 6.50 11.07
N LEU A 636 -9.68 6.78 9.85
CA LEU A 636 -9.15 7.86 9.01
C LEU A 636 -9.60 9.26 9.47
N GLY A 637 -10.54 9.33 10.40
CA GLY A 637 -10.94 10.53 11.13
C GLY A 637 -11.29 11.73 10.26
N SER A 638 -10.90 12.91 10.73
CA SER A 638 -11.22 14.18 10.09
C SER A 638 -10.59 14.34 8.71
N THR A 639 -9.41 13.76 8.47
CA THR A 639 -8.74 13.79 7.17
C THR A 639 -9.65 13.21 6.09
N PHE A 640 -10.20 12.02 6.32
CA PHE A 640 -11.11 11.39 5.37
C PHE A 640 -12.44 12.15 5.24
N VAL A 641 -13.04 12.59 6.34
CA VAL A 641 -14.29 13.38 6.29
C VAL A 641 -14.11 14.67 5.49
N ASN A 642 -13.00 15.39 5.68
CA ASN A 642 -12.71 16.63 4.97
C ASN A 642 -12.50 16.40 3.47
N ARG A 643 -11.80 15.31 3.10
CA ARG A 643 -11.67 14.91 1.70
C ARG A 643 -13.02 14.60 1.06
N LEU A 644 -13.89 13.86 1.75
CA LEU A 644 -15.23 13.56 1.25
C LEU A 644 -16.07 14.83 1.06
N ARG A 645 -16.04 15.77 2.02
CA ARG A 645 -16.69 17.09 1.91
C ARG A 645 -16.18 17.94 0.75
N ALA A 646 -14.89 17.82 0.42
CA ALA A 646 -14.31 18.50 -0.74
C ALA A 646 -14.77 17.90 -2.09
N THR A 647 -15.43 16.74 -2.06
CA THR A 647 -16.08 16.12 -3.21
C THR A 647 -17.61 16.30 -3.14
N HIS A 648 -18.42 15.37 -3.65
CA HIS A 648 -19.87 15.51 -3.75
C HIS A 648 -20.65 14.97 -2.53
N PHE A 649 -20.04 14.91 -1.35
CA PHE A 649 -20.71 14.44 -0.12
C PHE A 649 -21.12 15.59 0.78
N ASP A 650 -22.36 15.55 1.25
CA ASP A 650 -22.90 16.46 2.28
C ASP A 650 -22.81 15.75 3.63
N ILE A 651 -21.84 16.16 4.46
CA ILE A 651 -21.55 15.55 5.76
C ILE A 651 -21.55 16.63 6.85
N ASP A 652 -22.50 16.55 7.77
CA ASP A 652 -22.67 17.51 8.86
C ASP A 652 -22.88 16.83 10.21
N VAL A 653 -22.55 17.57 11.27
CA VAL A 653 -22.80 17.18 12.66
C VAL A 653 -23.06 18.44 13.49
N HIS A 654 -24.08 18.42 14.33
CA HIS A 654 -24.50 19.55 15.16
C HIS A 654 -25.29 19.10 16.39
N GLY A 655 -25.51 20.01 17.33
CA GLY A 655 -26.32 19.77 18.52
C GLY A 655 -27.80 19.81 18.19
N LEU A 656 -28.60 18.92 18.77
CA LEU A 656 -30.05 18.94 18.57
C LEU A 656 -30.75 20.09 19.32
N ALA A 657 -30.05 20.73 20.26
CA ALA A 657 -30.52 21.97 20.90
C ALA A 657 -30.40 23.20 19.99
N ASP A 658 -29.62 23.09 18.89
CA ASP A 658 -29.36 24.19 17.95
C ASP A 658 -30.36 24.21 16.76
N CYS A 659 -31.37 23.34 16.77
CA CYS A 659 -32.31 23.11 15.66
C CYS A 659 -33.77 23.50 15.97
#